data_AF-X0QE35-F1
#
_entry.id   AF-X0QE35-F1
#
_cell.length_a   1.000
_cell.length_b   1.000
_cell.length_c   1.000
_cell.angle_alpha   90.00
_cell.angle_beta   90.00
_cell.angle_gamma   90.00
#
_symmetry.space_group_name_H-M   'P 1'
#
loop_
_entity.id
_entity.type
_entity.pdbx_description
1 polymer ?
#
loop_
_entity_poly.entity_id
_entity_poly.type
_entity_poly.pdbx_seq_one_letter_code
_entity_poly.pdbx_strand_id
1 'polypeptide(L)'
;MSQFARDVVEKLQRASAAKRLVDVTETEVDDLLRAKGVSTTSTVPTPQSLQLTKVRFGGSRRPPLPATNTGPTPTPAGSPFEFDWNPGPGLNGLGSARNLRGKSTVLEVILWALRGTCGVQEDVAKYIDYVDVGFAISGAPIGVEFTVTNDQPVGKVVGGTSPVVQLASFETKSEFAAAMAEVMMPRLQLPTIPTFSSVSGAYEHAWPSYAGALAITVAGLDILIGDHKFGLPARLLQMFIGTPWATTKAQAQTARKSLDAEIAADDERAGIADASRTSHRAAAQASLDAALAALAASPDPLADLAAAEAAVANVQRLSNLIAAAVIQHADLRTRTVAMEAEKTEEQRRQHQLLEDALAVKFFNRHQPTMCPRCTSPVTNDQRKEEAAGHACSVCHEELDLDAFDADLLIASTADETTRRSAIAGAKLVADTSPGSGTDRDAPDDPVDTLTALETAIGKARAQIAAIETNLGRWRDEREQSLALATPANLNASSRRDAELAVARAQGALEALTVPSPAVATGSEHVETMRRHARILTAADDLAGERVTEGQRAALTSIADRVTVLARSFGMDALTKVEITGSPSLKAYKSGVPVNYSRITRGEQLRLKVALAVALLHTADDTGIGRHPGLLLVDSPAAEELAQENVDAMVRALADAVDAVADSQVIIATRNVDLLNDLLDDRHRRIADGDGYLW
;
A
#
# COMPACT_ATOMS: atom_id res chain seq x y z
N MET A 1 -46.30 2.48 -10.56
CA MET A 1 -45.59 1.38 -9.89
C MET A 1 -45.76 0.14 -10.73
N SER A 2 -44.68 -0.61 -10.96
CA SER A 2 -44.72 -1.75 -11.88
C SER A 2 -45.29 -3.00 -11.22
N GLN A 3 -46.07 -3.80 -11.97
CA GLN A 3 -46.53 -5.11 -11.49
C GLN A 3 -45.34 -6.03 -11.16
N PHE A 4 -44.25 -5.90 -11.92
CA PHE A 4 -43.01 -6.66 -11.66
C PHE A 4 -42.41 -6.38 -10.28
N ALA A 5 -42.37 -5.12 -9.82
CA ALA A 5 -41.85 -4.80 -8.50
C ALA A 5 -42.70 -5.44 -7.38
N ARG A 6 -44.03 -5.45 -7.54
CA ARG A 6 -44.93 -6.18 -6.62
C ARG A 6 -44.60 -7.67 -6.56
N ASP A 7 -44.41 -8.29 -7.72
CA ASP A 7 -44.10 -9.72 -7.80
C ASP A 7 -42.72 -10.04 -7.20
N VAL A 8 -41.75 -9.13 -7.32
CA VAL A 8 -40.44 -9.24 -6.64
C VAL A 8 -40.61 -9.17 -5.12
N VAL A 9 -41.43 -8.23 -4.61
CA VAL A 9 -41.74 -8.14 -3.18
C VAL A 9 -42.43 -9.41 -2.69
N GLU A 10 -43.41 -9.94 -3.40
CA GLU A 10 -44.06 -11.21 -3.05
C GLU A 10 -43.05 -12.37 -3.02
N LYS A 11 -42.14 -12.44 -3.99
CA LYS A 11 -41.08 -13.46 -4.03
C LYS A 11 -40.15 -13.34 -2.83
N LEU A 12 -39.74 -12.12 -2.48
CA LEU A 12 -38.93 -11.85 -1.29
C LEU A 12 -39.69 -12.23 0.00
N GLN A 13 -40.99 -11.96 0.09
CA GLN A 13 -41.81 -12.33 1.24
C GLN A 13 -41.97 -13.85 1.41
N ARG A 14 -42.12 -14.59 0.29
CA ARG A 14 -42.15 -16.06 0.31
C ARG A 14 -40.79 -16.65 0.73
N ALA A 15 -39.69 -16.04 0.29
CA ALA A 15 -38.34 -16.44 0.69
C ALA A 15 -37.99 -16.00 2.13
N SER A 16 -38.56 -14.90 2.62
CA SER A 16 -38.24 -14.29 3.91
C SER A 16 -38.90 -14.98 5.11
N ALA A 17 -39.88 -15.88 4.88
CA ALA A 17 -40.33 -16.84 5.88
C ALA A 17 -39.16 -17.68 6.47
N ALA A 18 -38.01 -17.74 5.78
CA ALA A 18 -36.76 -18.34 6.27
C ALA A 18 -35.64 -17.33 6.66
N LYS A 19 -35.69 -16.06 6.23
CA LYS A 19 -34.66 -15.03 6.49
C LYS A 19 -35.28 -13.62 6.54
N ARG A 20 -35.35 -13.02 7.73
CA ARG A 20 -35.77 -11.64 8.09
C ARG A 20 -35.62 -10.54 6.99
N LEU A 21 -36.48 -10.53 5.97
CA LEU A 21 -36.66 -9.43 4.99
C LEU A 21 -38.12 -8.99 5.00
N VAL A 22 -38.58 -8.53 6.17
CA VAL A 22 -40.01 -8.27 6.42
C VAL A 22 -40.43 -6.87 5.95
N ASP A 23 -39.50 -5.99 5.58
CA ASP A 23 -39.79 -4.56 5.36
C ASP A 23 -39.26 -4.00 4.03
N VAL A 24 -39.41 -4.72 2.91
CA VAL A 24 -39.11 -4.18 1.57
C VAL A 24 -40.41 -3.72 0.91
N THR A 25 -40.48 -2.45 0.52
CA THR A 25 -41.67 -1.87 -0.12
C THR A 25 -41.62 -1.97 -1.64
N GLU A 26 -42.78 -1.96 -2.30
CA GLU A 26 -42.84 -1.94 -3.78
C GLU A 26 -42.12 -0.70 -4.36
N THR A 27 -42.20 0.46 -3.67
CA THR A 27 -41.55 1.71 -4.09
C THR A 27 -40.04 1.58 -4.08
N GLU A 28 -39.47 1.00 -3.01
CA GLU A 28 -38.04 0.77 -2.90
C GLU A 28 -37.51 -0.13 -4.03
N VAL A 29 -38.25 -1.20 -4.36
CA VAL A 29 -37.88 -2.10 -5.46
C VAL A 29 -37.92 -1.35 -6.79
N ASP A 30 -39.00 -0.63 -7.09
CA ASP A 30 -39.13 0.12 -8.35
C ASP A 30 -38.01 1.18 -8.49
N ASP A 31 -37.66 1.88 -7.41
CA ASP A 31 -36.61 2.90 -7.41
C ASP A 31 -35.22 2.28 -7.61
N LEU A 32 -34.93 1.16 -6.94
CA LEU A 32 -33.67 0.43 -7.13
C LEU A 32 -33.53 -0.11 -8.55
N LEU A 33 -34.58 -0.76 -9.07
CA LEU A 33 -34.59 -1.31 -10.43
C LEU A 33 -34.38 -0.19 -11.46
N ARG A 34 -35.05 0.95 -11.29
CA ARG A 34 -34.85 2.13 -12.14
C ARG A 34 -33.43 2.68 -12.04
N ALA A 35 -32.90 2.84 -10.82
CA ALA A 35 -31.56 3.34 -10.58
C ALA A 35 -30.47 2.44 -11.19
N LYS A 36 -30.73 1.13 -11.27
CA LYS A 36 -29.84 0.13 -11.90
C LYS A 36 -30.17 -0.16 -13.38
N GLY A 37 -31.08 0.59 -13.99
CA GLY A 37 -31.43 0.45 -15.42
C GLY A 37 -32.17 -0.85 -15.78
N VAL A 38 -32.87 -1.46 -14.83
CA VAL A 38 -33.66 -2.69 -15.04
C VAL A 38 -35.07 -2.34 -15.46
N SER A 39 -35.44 -2.73 -16.68
CA SER A 39 -36.78 -2.53 -17.25
C SER A 39 -37.81 -3.41 -16.54
N THR A 40 -38.90 -2.82 -16.05
CA THR A 40 -39.97 -3.51 -15.32
C THR A 40 -41.18 -3.87 -16.19
N THR A 41 -41.14 -3.52 -17.47
CA THR A 41 -42.17 -3.83 -18.46
C THR A 41 -41.63 -4.77 -19.51
N SER A 42 -42.43 -5.77 -19.89
CA SER A 42 -42.15 -6.60 -21.06
C SER A 42 -42.87 -6.01 -22.27
N THR A 43 -42.13 -5.66 -23.31
CA THR A 43 -42.70 -5.39 -24.63
C THR A 43 -42.65 -6.67 -25.46
N VAL A 44 -43.79 -7.04 -26.06
CA VAL A 44 -43.80 -8.09 -27.09
C VAL A 44 -43.14 -7.48 -28.34
N PRO A 45 -42.08 -8.08 -28.87
CA PRO A 45 -41.44 -7.54 -30.06
C PRO A 45 -42.34 -7.55 -31.28
N THR A 46 -42.29 -6.49 -32.09
CA THR A 46 -42.80 -6.56 -33.47
C THR A 46 -41.65 -6.97 -34.39
N PRO A 47 -41.83 -7.99 -35.26
CA PRO A 47 -40.83 -8.33 -36.28
C PRO A 47 -40.50 -7.11 -37.13
N GLN A 48 -39.22 -6.92 -37.45
CA GLN A 48 -38.73 -5.90 -38.38
C GLN A 48 -38.00 -6.61 -39.50
N SER A 49 -38.46 -6.48 -40.74
CA SER A 49 -37.83 -7.15 -41.88
C SER A 49 -36.57 -6.41 -42.31
N LEU A 50 -35.55 -7.15 -42.73
CA LEU A 50 -34.31 -6.65 -43.31
C LEU A 50 -34.16 -7.28 -44.69
N GLN A 51 -34.05 -6.46 -45.72
CA GLN A 51 -33.90 -6.92 -47.09
C GLN A 51 -32.74 -6.20 -47.76
N LEU A 52 -31.82 -6.95 -48.34
CA LEU A 52 -30.78 -6.43 -49.20
C LEU A 52 -31.38 -6.03 -50.54
N THR A 53 -31.07 -4.84 -51.02
CA THR A 53 -31.63 -4.29 -52.26
C THR A 53 -30.56 -4.00 -53.31
N LYS A 54 -29.31 -3.80 -52.88
CA LYS A 54 -28.20 -3.47 -53.77
C LYS A 54 -26.85 -3.87 -53.16
N VAL A 55 -25.96 -4.38 -53.98
CA VAL A 55 -24.57 -4.67 -53.65
C VAL A 55 -23.70 -4.21 -54.80
N ARG A 56 -22.87 -3.21 -54.54
CA ARG A 56 -21.86 -2.74 -55.49
C ARG A 56 -20.52 -2.59 -54.79
N PHE A 57 -19.47 -3.11 -55.38
CA PHE A 57 -18.11 -2.89 -54.91
C PHE A 57 -17.12 -3.04 -56.05
N GLY A 58 -15.97 -2.42 -55.92
CA GLY A 58 -14.93 -2.51 -56.93
C GLY A 58 -13.58 -2.05 -56.41
N GLY A 59 -12.58 -2.27 -57.23
CA GLY A 59 -11.23 -1.82 -56.96
C GLY A 59 -10.24 -2.45 -57.92
N SER A 60 -8.99 -2.60 -57.48
CA SER A 60 -7.90 -3.06 -58.33
C SER A 60 -7.20 -4.29 -57.76
N ARG A 61 -7.09 -5.36 -58.55
CA ARG A 61 -6.38 -6.58 -58.14
C ARG A 61 -4.88 -6.26 -57.98
N ARG A 62 -4.33 -6.31 -56.76
CA ARG A 62 -2.88 -6.10 -56.54
C ARG A 62 -2.10 -7.37 -56.93
N PRO A 63 -0.83 -7.26 -57.37
CA PRO A 63 -0.06 -8.43 -57.76
C PRO A 63 0.01 -9.43 -56.59
N PRO A 64 -0.20 -10.72 -56.83
CA PRO A 64 -0.01 -11.71 -55.78
C PRO A 64 1.47 -11.75 -55.39
N LEU A 65 1.76 -11.87 -54.09
CA LEU A 65 3.04 -12.47 -53.65
C LEU A 65 3.21 -13.82 -54.36
N PRO A 66 4.44 -14.26 -54.70
CA PRO A 66 4.65 -15.34 -55.66
C PRO A 66 3.97 -16.64 -55.18
N ALA A 67 2.84 -16.98 -55.79
CA ALA A 67 2.10 -18.18 -55.48
C ALA A 67 2.74 -19.38 -56.19
N THR A 68 2.98 -20.43 -55.42
CA THR A 68 3.32 -21.76 -55.91
C THR A 68 2.23 -22.27 -56.88
N ASN A 69 2.69 -22.82 -57.99
CA ASN A 69 1.91 -23.28 -59.15
C ASN A 69 0.60 -24.01 -58.81
N THR A 70 -0.52 -23.59 -59.42
CA THR A 70 -1.40 -24.36 -60.33
C THR A 70 -2.80 -23.74 -60.40
N GLY A 71 -3.04 -22.89 -61.39
CA GLY A 71 -4.35 -22.28 -61.70
C GLY A 71 -4.31 -21.50 -63.01
N PRO A 72 -5.46 -21.25 -63.68
CA PRO A 72 -5.48 -20.64 -65.01
C PRO A 72 -4.92 -19.21 -64.98
N THR A 73 -4.43 -18.78 -66.14
CA THR A 73 -3.64 -17.56 -66.41
C THR A 73 -3.98 -16.39 -65.48
N PRO A 74 -3.00 -15.84 -64.72
CA PRO A 74 -3.27 -14.73 -63.83
C PRO A 74 -3.72 -13.51 -64.64
N THR A 75 -4.88 -12.95 -64.28
CA THR A 75 -5.29 -11.61 -64.72
C THR A 75 -4.15 -10.63 -64.38
N PRO A 76 -3.74 -9.73 -65.29
CA PRO A 76 -2.65 -8.82 -65.00
C PRO A 76 -2.92 -8.01 -63.73
N ALA A 77 -1.88 -7.90 -62.90
CA ALA A 77 -1.87 -7.07 -61.71
C ALA A 77 -2.25 -5.62 -62.09
N GLY A 78 -3.15 -5.02 -61.30
CA GLY A 78 -3.69 -3.68 -61.54
C GLY A 78 -4.95 -3.64 -62.43
N SER A 79 -5.53 -4.78 -62.80
CA SER A 79 -6.82 -4.79 -63.50
C SER A 79 -7.95 -4.30 -62.58
N PRO A 80 -8.73 -3.29 -63.00
CA PRO A 80 -9.91 -2.86 -62.26
C PRO A 80 -10.99 -3.95 -62.36
N PHE A 81 -11.75 -4.11 -61.28
CA PHE A 81 -12.94 -4.94 -61.26
C PHE A 81 -14.11 -4.17 -60.65
N GLU A 82 -15.31 -4.56 -61.04
CA GLU A 82 -16.55 -4.01 -60.53
C GLU A 82 -17.59 -5.12 -60.45
N PHE A 83 -18.26 -5.19 -59.30
CA PHE A 83 -19.40 -6.03 -59.05
C PHE A 83 -20.62 -5.15 -58.83
N ASP A 84 -21.73 -5.45 -59.50
CA ASP A 84 -23.02 -4.81 -59.33
C ASP A 84 -24.11 -5.87 -59.35
N TRP A 85 -24.94 -5.90 -58.31
CA TRP A 85 -26.04 -6.84 -58.16
C TRP A 85 -27.17 -6.24 -57.31
N ASN A 86 -28.42 -6.42 -57.77
CA ASN A 86 -29.63 -5.95 -57.10
C ASN A 86 -30.51 -7.15 -56.72
N PRO A 87 -30.25 -7.78 -55.56
CA PRO A 87 -31.04 -8.92 -55.10
C PRO A 87 -32.48 -8.50 -54.77
N GLY A 88 -33.44 -9.37 -55.08
CA GLY A 88 -34.87 -9.18 -54.79
C GLY A 88 -35.29 -9.87 -53.49
N PRO A 89 -36.53 -9.68 -53.00
CA PRO A 89 -37.07 -10.53 -51.94
C PRO A 89 -37.11 -11.99 -52.43
N GLY A 90 -37.19 -12.95 -51.51
CA GLY A 90 -37.16 -14.36 -51.90
C GLY A 90 -35.77 -15.02 -51.80
N LEU A 91 -35.65 -16.19 -52.41
CA LEU A 91 -34.39 -16.89 -52.54
C LEU A 91 -33.53 -16.26 -53.64
N ASN A 92 -32.27 -16.00 -53.35
CA ASN A 92 -31.27 -15.48 -54.26
C ASN A 92 -30.02 -16.37 -54.27
N GLY A 93 -29.34 -16.46 -55.41
CA GLY A 93 -28.25 -17.41 -55.64
C GLY A 93 -26.97 -16.79 -56.18
N LEU A 94 -25.83 -17.14 -55.58
CA LEU A 94 -24.49 -16.86 -56.10
C LEU A 94 -23.84 -18.18 -56.53
N GLY A 95 -23.60 -18.36 -57.83
CA GLY A 95 -23.14 -19.61 -58.42
C GLY A 95 -21.75 -19.53 -59.05
N SER A 96 -20.94 -20.58 -58.87
CA SER A 96 -19.74 -20.79 -59.70
C SER A 96 -19.34 -22.26 -59.75
N ALA A 97 -18.93 -22.76 -60.92
CA ALA A 97 -18.56 -24.17 -61.12
C ALA A 97 -17.33 -24.60 -60.29
N ARG A 98 -16.39 -23.67 -60.03
CA ARG A 98 -15.19 -23.90 -59.20
C ARG A 98 -15.23 -23.18 -57.86
N ASN A 99 -14.43 -23.69 -56.91
CA ASN A 99 -14.11 -23.00 -55.65
C ASN A 99 -13.26 -21.75 -55.91
N LEU A 100 -13.21 -20.84 -54.93
CA LEU A 100 -12.36 -19.64 -54.95
C LEU A 100 -12.65 -18.68 -56.13
N ARG A 101 -13.91 -18.57 -56.54
CA ARG A 101 -14.36 -17.65 -57.61
C ARG A 101 -15.09 -16.40 -57.13
N GLY A 102 -14.91 -16.03 -55.86
CA GLY A 102 -15.44 -14.78 -55.31
C GLY A 102 -16.82 -14.85 -54.64
N LYS A 103 -17.47 -16.04 -54.59
CA LYS A 103 -18.78 -16.25 -53.93
C LYS A 103 -18.78 -15.79 -52.46
N SER A 104 -17.90 -16.39 -51.66
CA SER A 104 -17.74 -16.04 -50.24
C SER A 104 -17.31 -14.58 -50.06
N THR A 105 -16.54 -14.02 -51.00
CA THR A 105 -16.17 -12.60 -50.96
C THR A 105 -17.40 -11.69 -51.06
N VAL A 106 -18.33 -11.96 -51.98
CA VAL A 106 -19.56 -11.16 -52.10
C VAL A 106 -20.37 -11.21 -50.79
N LEU A 107 -20.53 -12.40 -50.20
CA LEU A 107 -21.23 -12.55 -48.92
C LEU A 107 -20.52 -11.81 -47.77
N GLU A 108 -19.20 -11.89 -47.69
CA GLU A 108 -18.41 -11.18 -46.66
C GLU A 108 -18.39 -9.66 -46.86
N VAL A 109 -18.49 -9.16 -48.10
CA VAL A 109 -18.66 -7.72 -48.37
C VAL A 109 -20.04 -7.23 -47.91
N ILE A 110 -21.09 -8.01 -48.19
CA ILE A 110 -22.44 -7.73 -47.66
C ILE A 110 -22.41 -7.70 -46.13
N LEU A 111 -21.81 -8.71 -45.51
CA LEU A 111 -21.67 -8.78 -44.05
C LEU A 111 -20.80 -7.65 -43.50
N TRP A 112 -19.75 -7.22 -44.21
CA TRP A 112 -18.92 -6.11 -43.80
C TRP A 112 -19.74 -4.81 -43.76
N ALA A 113 -20.49 -4.51 -44.82
CA ALA A 113 -21.35 -3.34 -44.87
C ALA A 113 -22.46 -3.38 -43.82
N LEU A 114 -23.06 -4.55 -43.58
CA LEU A 114 -24.10 -4.71 -42.56
C LEU A 114 -23.52 -4.65 -41.14
N ARG A 115 -22.41 -5.32 -40.84
CA ARG A 115 -21.84 -5.40 -39.47
C ARG A 115 -21.07 -4.14 -39.07
N GLY A 116 -20.45 -3.46 -40.04
CA GLY A 116 -19.43 -2.44 -39.79
C GLY A 116 -18.04 -3.02 -39.46
N THR A 117 -17.87 -4.34 -39.56
CA THR A 117 -16.60 -5.05 -39.29
C THR A 117 -16.22 -5.93 -40.47
N CYS A 118 -14.96 -5.88 -40.91
CA CYS A 118 -14.49 -6.63 -42.07
C CYS A 118 -14.27 -8.11 -41.75
N GLY A 119 -14.98 -9.01 -42.43
CA GLY A 119 -14.76 -10.46 -42.44
C GLY A 119 -14.09 -10.99 -43.72
N VAL A 120 -13.83 -10.10 -44.69
CA VAL A 120 -13.16 -10.45 -45.95
C VAL A 120 -11.71 -10.87 -45.67
N GLN A 121 -11.21 -11.87 -46.40
CA GLN A 121 -9.80 -12.29 -46.31
C GLN A 121 -8.86 -11.10 -46.54
N GLU A 122 -7.81 -10.99 -45.73
CA GLU A 122 -6.95 -9.80 -45.66
C GLU A 122 -6.37 -9.39 -47.03
N ASP A 123 -5.96 -10.37 -47.84
CA ASP A 123 -5.43 -10.12 -49.18
C ASP A 123 -6.48 -9.59 -50.16
N VAL A 124 -7.72 -10.07 -50.04
CA VAL A 124 -8.84 -9.65 -50.89
C VAL A 124 -9.39 -8.30 -50.45
N ALA A 125 -9.39 -8.01 -49.15
CA ALA A 125 -9.80 -6.72 -48.62
C ALA A 125 -8.95 -5.58 -49.18
N LYS A 126 -7.65 -5.83 -49.44
CA LYS A 126 -6.71 -4.87 -50.06
C LYS A 126 -7.00 -4.58 -51.54
N TYR A 127 -7.87 -5.37 -52.18
CA TYR A 127 -8.27 -5.17 -53.58
C TYR A 127 -9.51 -4.26 -53.70
N ILE A 128 -10.26 -4.08 -52.61
CA ILE A 128 -11.52 -3.33 -52.61
C ILE A 128 -11.21 -1.87 -52.32
N ASP A 129 -11.54 -0.99 -53.27
CA ASP A 129 -11.34 0.46 -53.13
C ASP A 129 -12.63 1.15 -52.64
N TYR A 130 -13.80 0.65 -53.07
CA TYR A 130 -15.11 1.19 -52.66
C TYR A 130 -16.17 0.10 -52.48
N VAL A 131 -17.14 0.38 -51.61
CA VAL A 131 -18.31 -0.46 -51.33
C VAL A 131 -19.56 0.42 -51.19
N ASP A 132 -20.65 0.00 -51.80
CA ASP A 132 -21.97 0.64 -51.80
C ASP A 132 -23.03 -0.46 -51.68
N VAL A 133 -23.61 -0.59 -50.48
CA VAL A 133 -24.61 -1.62 -50.16
C VAL A 133 -25.90 -0.94 -49.72
N GLY A 134 -26.99 -1.29 -50.39
CA GLY A 134 -28.34 -0.84 -50.08
C GLY A 134 -29.15 -1.96 -49.44
N PHE A 135 -29.93 -1.62 -48.43
CA PHE A 135 -30.90 -2.50 -47.79
C PHE A 135 -32.12 -1.72 -47.30
N ALA A 136 -33.19 -2.41 -46.97
CA ALA A 136 -34.40 -1.83 -46.39
C ALA A 136 -34.70 -2.47 -45.05
N ILE A 137 -35.08 -1.67 -44.06
CA ILE A 137 -35.63 -2.14 -42.78
C ILE A 137 -37.12 -1.82 -42.74
N SER A 138 -37.97 -2.83 -42.75
CA SER A 138 -39.44 -2.68 -42.78
C SER A 138 -39.89 -1.71 -43.90
N GLY A 139 -39.26 -1.82 -45.07
CA GLY A 139 -39.49 -0.97 -46.24
C GLY A 139 -38.78 0.38 -46.24
N ALA A 140 -38.17 0.80 -45.12
CA ALA A 140 -37.39 2.04 -45.07
C ALA A 140 -35.98 1.85 -45.67
N PRO A 141 -35.61 2.55 -46.74
CA PRO A 141 -34.35 2.36 -47.45
C PRO A 141 -33.16 2.96 -46.67
N ILE A 142 -32.07 2.20 -46.62
CA ILE A 142 -30.80 2.53 -45.99
C ILE A 142 -29.67 2.15 -46.95
N GLY A 143 -28.64 3.01 -47.03
CA GLY A 143 -27.45 2.77 -47.81
C GLY A 143 -26.20 2.91 -46.95
N VAL A 144 -25.18 2.10 -47.23
CA VAL A 144 -23.86 2.17 -46.62
C VAL A 144 -22.85 2.33 -47.74
N GLU A 145 -22.17 3.48 -47.76
CA GLU A 145 -21.19 3.86 -48.77
C GLU A 145 -19.85 4.13 -48.09
N PHE A 146 -18.79 3.43 -48.49
CA PHE A 146 -17.45 3.68 -47.98
C PHE A 146 -16.35 3.38 -48.99
N THR A 147 -15.21 4.03 -48.78
CA THR A 147 -13.95 3.75 -49.46
C THR A 147 -12.97 3.13 -48.47
N VAL A 148 -12.02 2.35 -48.97
CA VAL A 148 -10.99 1.71 -48.15
C VAL A 148 -9.66 2.39 -48.45
N THR A 149 -9.17 3.21 -47.53
CA THR A 149 -7.87 3.90 -47.66
C THR A 149 -6.96 3.45 -46.52
N ASN A 150 -5.74 3.00 -46.83
CA ASN A 150 -4.78 2.50 -45.83
C ASN A 150 -5.37 1.47 -44.85
N ASP A 151 -6.13 0.51 -45.38
CA ASP A 151 -6.85 -0.52 -44.61
C ASP A 151 -7.89 0.02 -43.61
N GLN A 152 -8.32 1.29 -43.75
CA GLN A 152 -9.38 1.90 -42.95
C GLN A 152 -10.61 2.22 -43.83
N PRO A 153 -11.82 1.84 -43.39
CA PRO A 153 -13.05 2.23 -44.06
C PRO A 153 -13.41 3.67 -43.70
N VAL A 154 -13.56 4.53 -44.70
CA VAL A 154 -14.03 5.92 -44.54
C VAL A 154 -15.32 6.08 -45.35
N GLY A 155 -16.41 6.43 -44.67
CA GLY A 155 -17.72 6.43 -45.30
C GLY A 155 -18.87 6.95 -44.44
N LYS A 156 -20.08 6.67 -44.92
CA LYS A 156 -21.34 7.15 -44.33
C LYS A 156 -22.45 6.12 -44.44
N VAL A 157 -23.40 6.22 -43.51
CA VAL A 157 -24.68 5.53 -43.55
C VAL A 157 -25.75 6.55 -43.89
N VAL A 158 -26.55 6.28 -44.91
CA VAL A 158 -27.61 7.17 -45.40
C VAL A 158 -28.97 6.48 -45.33
N GLY A 159 -30.05 7.26 -45.23
CA GLY A 159 -31.41 6.75 -45.21
C GLY A 159 -32.37 7.61 -46.03
N GLY A 160 -33.48 7.00 -46.46
CA GLY A 160 -34.48 7.65 -47.30
C GLY A 160 -34.17 7.58 -48.79
N THR A 161 -35.19 7.82 -49.62
CA THR A 161 -35.10 7.82 -51.09
C THR A 161 -35.08 9.23 -51.68
N SER A 162 -35.76 10.19 -51.05
CA SER A 162 -35.69 11.62 -51.40
C SER A 162 -36.37 12.50 -50.32
N PRO A 163 -35.66 13.43 -49.67
CA PRO A 163 -34.21 13.58 -49.71
C PRO A 163 -33.51 12.41 -49.01
N VAL A 164 -32.32 12.05 -49.50
CA VAL A 164 -31.41 11.13 -48.80
C VAL A 164 -30.79 11.88 -47.63
N VAL A 165 -30.91 11.34 -46.42
CA VAL A 165 -30.40 11.93 -45.17
C VAL A 165 -29.23 11.11 -44.66
N GLN A 166 -28.14 11.76 -44.28
CA GLN A 166 -27.03 11.10 -43.60
C GLN A 166 -27.44 10.74 -42.17
N LEU A 167 -27.36 9.45 -41.84
CA LEU A 167 -27.70 8.90 -40.53
C LEU A 167 -26.46 8.82 -39.62
N ALA A 168 -25.30 8.46 -40.17
CA ALA A 168 -24.04 8.37 -39.46
C ALA A 168 -22.85 8.50 -40.43
N SER A 169 -21.66 8.77 -39.90
CA SER A 169 -20.37 8.77 -40.64
C SER A 169 -19.29 8.09 -39.81
N PHE A 170 -18.26 7.57 -40.47
CA PHE A 170 -17.15 6.87 -39.83
C PHE A 170 -15.87 7.02 -40.63
N GLU A 171 -14.74 7.08 -39.92
CA GLU A 171 -13.39 7.18 -40.51
C GLU A 171 -12.50 6.01 -40.08
N THR A 172 -12.94 5.22 -39.09
CA THR A 172 -12.18 4.09 -38.55
C THR A 172 -13.02 2.81 -38.46
N LYS A 173 -12.35 1.65 -38.35
CA LYS A 173 -13.02 0.35 -38.13
C LYS A 173 -13.95 0.33 -36.91
N SER A 174 -13.55 0.94 -35.81
CA SER A 174 -14.37 0.99 -34.58
C SER A 174 -15.57 1.93 -34.73
N GLU A 175 -15.38 3.08 -35.38
CA GLU A 175 -16.47 4.01 -35.67
C GLU A 175 -17.49 3.40 -36.63
N PHE A 176 -17.06 2.60 -37.60
CA PHE A 176 -17.98 1.95 -38.52
C PHE A 176 -18.90 0.97 -37.79
N ALA A 177 -18.35 0.12 -36.92
CA ALA A 177 -19.14 -0.78 -36.08
C ALA A 177 -20.11 -0.03 -35.15
N ALA A 178 -19.67 1.10 -34.58
CA ALA A 178 -20.51 1.96 -33.73
C ALA A 178 -21.63 2.65 -34.51
N ALA A 179 -21.33 3.19 -35.69
CA ALA A 179 -22.30 3.81 -36.59
C ALA A 179 -23.39 2.82 -37.01
N MET A 180 -23.00 1.58 -37.35
CA MET A 180 -23.97 0.52 -37.66
C MET A 180 -24.80 0.15 -36.43
N ALA A 181 -24.22 0.09 -35.23
CA ALA A 181 -25.00 -0.14 -34.01
C ALA A 181 -26.05 0.95 -33.75
N GLU A 182 -25.67 2.23 -33.90
CA GLU A 182 -26.58 3.38 -33.73
C GLU A 182 -27.74 3.36 -34.74
N VAL A 183 -27.47 2.96 -35.98
CA VAL A 183 -28.50 2.92 -37.04
C VAL A 183 -29.40 1.69 -36.91
N MET A 184 -28.82 0.50 -36.69
CA MET A 184 -29.52 -0.78 -36.80
C MET A 184 -30.30 -1.15 -35.54
N MET A 185 -29.74 -0.91 -34.35
CA MET A 185 -30.35 -1.36 -33.09
C MET A 185 -31.74 -0.75 -32.85
N PRO A 186 -31.94 0.58 -32.98
CA PRO A 186 -33.26 1.18 -32.77
C PRO A 186 -34.28 0.77 -33.83
N ARG A 187 -33.84 0.65 -35.09
CA ARG A 187 -34.72 0.32 -36.24
C ARG A 187 -35.20 -1.13 -36.21
N LEU A 188 -34.35 -2.05 -35.78
CA LEU A 188 -34.71 -3.46 -35.58
C LEU A 188 -35.31 -3.74 -34.18
N GLN A 189 -35.49 -2.70 -33.35
CA GLN A 189 -36.00 -2.80 -31.98
C GLN A 189 -35.20 -3.78 -31.12
N LEU A 190 -33.88 -3.80 -31.30
CA LEU A 190 -32.97 -4.70 -30.61
C LEU A 190 -32.44 -4.01 -29.34
N PRO A 191 -32.51 -4.66 -28.17
CA PRO A 191 -31.89 -4.14 -26.95
C PRO A 191 -30.39 -4.36 -27.01
N THR A 192 -29.59 -3.48 -26.41
CA THR A 192 -28.19 -3.83 -26.13
C THR A 192 -28.15 -5.00 -25.15
N ILE A 193 -27.18 -5.91 -25.32
CA ILE A 193 -27.01 -7.03 -24.40
C ILE A 193 -25.93 -6.65 -23.40
N PRO A 194 -26.30 -6.27 -22.16
CA PRO A 194 -25.32 -6.04 -21.12
C PRO A 194 -24.65 -7.38 -20.75
N THR A 195 -23.33 -7.36 -20.72
CA THR A 195 -22.48 -8.46 -20.29
C THR A 195 -21.51 -7.95 -19.25
N PHE A 196 -21.18 -8.82 -18.30
CA PHE A 196 -20.18 -8.54 -17.29
C PHE A 196 -19.01 -9.51 -17.44
N SER A 197 -17.80 -8.96 -17.48
CA SER A 197 -16.54 -9.69 -17.37
C SER A 197 -15.81 -9.24 -16.11
N SER A 198 -15.14 -10.18 -15.44
CA SER A 198 -14.29 -9.87 -14.29
C SER A 198 -13.08 -8.99 -14.66
N VAL A 199 -12.69 -8.95 -15.94
CA VAL A 199 -11.50 -8.21 -16.41
C VAL A 199 -11.87 -6.82 -16.92
N SER A 200 -12.92 -6.71 -17.74
CA SER A 200 -13.30 -5.48 -18.43
C SER A 200 -14.54 -4.81 -17.83
N GLY A 201 -15.08 -5.34 -16.73
CA GLY A 201 -16.30 -4.83 -16.11
C GLY A 201 -17.54 -5.07 -16.97
N ALA A 202 -18.52 -4.18 -16.84
CA ALA A 202 -19.72 -4.20 -17.67
C ALA A 202 -19.41 -3.65 -19.07
N TYR A 203 -19.75 -4.42 -20.11
CA TYR A 203 -19.68 -4.01 -21.51
C TYR A 203 -20.91 -4.52 -22.27
N GLU A 204 -21.24 -3.92 -23.40
CA GLU A 204 -22.45 -4.26 -24.16
C GLU A 204 -22.11 -4.95 -25.47
N HIS A 205 -22.84 -6.01 -25.81
CA HIS A 205 -22.88 -6.50 -27.19
C HIS A 205 -23.87 -5.64 -27.98
N ALA A 206 -23.40 -5.17 -29.13
CA ALA A 206 -24.13 -4.32 -30.06
C ALA A 206 -24.40 -5.06 -31.38
N TRP A 207 -24.85 -4.32 -32.41
CA TRP A 207 -25.24 -4.84 -33.71
C TRP A 207 -24.28 -5.86 -34.37
N PRO A 208 -22.93 -5.68 -34.35
CA PRO A 208 -22.02 -6.66 -34.97
C PRO A 208 -22.23 -8.10 -34.47
N SER A 209 -22.46 -8.26 -33.16
CA SER A 209 -22.72 -9.55 -32.53
C SER A 209 -24.07 -10.16 -32.93
N TYR A 210 -25.05 -9.34 -33.34
CA TYR A 210 -26.34 -9.79 -33.86
C TYR A 210 -26.27 -10.22 -35.32
N ALA A 211 -25.60 -9.42 -36.14
CA ALA A 211 -25.41 -9.71 -37.56
C ALA A 211 -24.55 -10.97 -37.81
N GLY A 212 -23.80 -11.43 -36.80
CA GLY A 212 -23.19 -12.77 -36.74
C GLY A 212 -24.21 -13.90 -36.99
N ALA A 213 -25.43 -13.77 -36.48
CA ALA A 213 -26.46 -14.79 -36.54
C ALA A 213 -27.23 -14.85 -37.86
N LEU A 214 -27.08 -13.84 -38.72
CA LEU A 214 -27.71 -13.77 -40.04
C LEU A 214 -26.94 -14.56 -41.11
N ALA A 215 -25.83 -15.20 -40.73
CA ALA A 215 -24.99 -15.94 -41.66
C ALA A 215 -24.71 -17.37 -41.17
N ILE A 216 -24.83 -18.32 -42.09
CA ILE A 216 -24.36 -19.70 -41.94
C ILE A 216 -23.11 -19.83 -42.80
N THR A 217 -21.95 -19.81 -42.16
CA THR A 217 -20.66 -20.01 -42.82
C THR A 217 -20.01 -21.29 -42.34
N VAL A 218 -19.14 -21.85 -43.18
CA VAL A 218 -18.36 -23.05 -42.83
C VAL A 218 -17.53 -22.83 -41.56
N ALA A 219 -16.90 -21.66 -41.41
CA ALA A 219 -16.10 -21.32 -40.24
C ALA A 219 -16.93 -21.20 -38.94
N GLY A 220 -18.23 -20.91 -39.06
CA GLY A 220 -19.12 -20.68 -37.93
C GLY A 220 -19.91 -21.92 -37.47
N LEU A 221 -19.64 -23.13 -37.98
CA LEU A 221 -20.42 -24.34 -37.65
C LEU A 221 -20.29 -24.78 -36.18
N ASP A 222 -19.19 -24.46 -35.51
CA ASP A 222 -18.97 -24.83 -34.10
C ASP A 222 -19.98 -24.17 -33.13
N ILE A 223 -20.67 -23.13 -33.58
CA ILE A 223 -21.64 -22.36 -32.80
C ILE A 223 -23.00 -22.45 -33.49
N LEU A 224 -24.02 -22.84 -32.73
CA LEU A 224 -25.36 -23.05 -33.27
C LEU A 224 -25.98 -21.76 -33.85
N ILE A 225 -25.88 -20.63 -33.13
CA ILE A 225 -26.37 -19.31 -33.55
C ILE A 225 -25.34 -18.25 -33.19
N GLY A 226 -25.00 -17.39 -34.15
CA GLY A 226 -24.00 -16.33 -34.00
C GLY A 226 -22.55 -16.81 -34.16
N ASP A 227 -21.62 -15.95 -33.77
CA ASP A 227 -20.16 -16.06 -33.97
C ASP A 227 -19.36 -16.02 -32.67
N HIS A 228 -19.99 -15.67 -31.53
CA HIS A 228 -19.34 -15.65 -30.23
C HIS A 228 -19.76 -16.83 -29.33
N LYS A 229 -18.78 -17.37 -28.60
CA LYS A 229 -18.98 -18.42 -27.59
C LYS A 229 -19.57 -17.83 -26.29
N PHE A 230 -20.27 -18.68 -25.53
CA PHE A 230 -20.78 -18.43 -24.17
C PHE A 230 -21.82 -17.30 -24.02
N GLY A 231 -23.01 -17.64 -23.50
CA GLY A 231 -24.04 -16.67 -23.10
C GLY A 231 -24.79 -15.97 -24.24
N LEU A 232 -24.09 -15.52 -25.28
CA LEU A 232 -24.68 -14.82 -26.42
C LEU A 232 -25.61 -15.70 -27.28
N PRO A 233 -25.29 -16.96 -27.65
CA PRO A 233 -26.17 -17.75 -28.50
C PRO A 233 -27.54 -18.03 -27.87
N ALA A 234 -27.60 -18.19 -26.55
CA ALA A 234 -28.86 -18.34 -25.82
C ALA A 234 -29.70 -17.06 -25.88
N ARG A 235 -29.06 -15.90 -25.76
CA ARG A 235 -29.71 -14.59 -25.83
C ARG A 235 -30.18 -14.28 -27.25
N LEU A 236 -29.39 -14.60 -28.28
CA LEU A 236 -29.79 -14.49 -29.69
C LEU A 236 -31.00 -15.38 -30.00
N LEU A 237 -31.00 -16.62 -29.50
CA LEU A 237 -32.14 -17.52 -29.63
C LEU A 237 -33.40 -16.97 -28.93
N GLN A 238 -33.28 -16.57 -27.66
CA GLN A 238 -34.39 -15.96 -26.89
C GLN A 238 -34.93 -14.71 -27.58
N MET A 239 -34.05 -13.91 -28.18
CA MET A 239 -34.43 -12.72 -28.92
C MET A 239 -35.18 -13.05 -30.19
N PHE A 240 -34.68 -13.98 -31.02
CA PHE A 240 -35.36 -14.37 -32.27
C PHE A 240 -36.74 -14.96 -32.03
N ILE A 241 -36.90 -15.72 -30.94
CA ILE A 241 -38.19 -16.24 -30.46
C ILE A 241 -39.11 -15.12 -29.94
N GLY A 242 -38.55 -13.98 -29.56
CA GLY A 242 -39.30 -12.87 -28.97
C GLY A 242 -39.72 -13.10 -27.53
N THR A 243 -38.90 -13.83 -26.75
CA THR A 243 -39.21 -14.20 -25.37
C THR A 243 -39.39 -12.95 -24.48
N PRO A 244 -40.57 -12.76 -23.85
CA PRO A 244 -40.79 -11.65 -22.94
C PRO A 244 -39.84 -11.75 -21.73
N TRP A 245 -39.52 -10.63 -21.09
CA TRP A 245 -38.63 -10.54 -19.91
C TRP A 245 -37.14 -10.88 -20.12
N ALA A 246 -36.70 -11.26 -21.32
CA ALA A 246 -35.29 -11.58 -21.60
C ALA A 246 -34.35 -10.39 -21.31
N THR A 247 -34.77 -9.17 -21.69
CA THR A 247 -34.03 -7.92 -21.40
C THR A 247 -33.97 -7.63 -19.90
N THR A 248 -35.11 -7.71 -19.20
CA THR A 248 -35.19 -7.52 -17.74
C THR A 248 -34.26 -8.47 -17.01
N LYS A 249 -34.25 -9.76 -17.41
CA LYS A 249 -33.34 -10.76 -16.84
C LYS A 249 -31.87 -10.37 -17.04
N ALA A 250 -31.48 -9.99 -18.25
CA ALA A 250 -30.10 -9.62 -18.55
C ALA A 250 -29.64 -8.37 -17.75
N GLN A 251 -30.50 -7.37 -17.63
CA GLN A 251 -30.25 -6.16 -16.85
C GLN A 251 -30.15 -6.47 -15.35
N ALA A 252 -31.10 -7.23 -14.79
CA ALA A 252 -31.10 -7.63 -13.38
C ALA A 252 -29.85 -8.46 -13.03
N GLN A 253 -29.49 -9.43 -13.88
CA GLN A 253 -28.29 -10.24 -13.72
C GLN A 253 -27.00 -9.39 -13.74
N THR A 254 -26.92 -8.40 -14.63
CA THR A 254 -25.75 -7.51 -14.74
C THR A 254 -25.66 -6.59 -13.53
N ALA A 255 -26.76 -5.95 -13.15
CA ALA A 255 -26.84 -5.11 -11.96
C ALA A 255 -26.45 -5.87 -10.69
N ARG A 256 -26.93 -7.11 -10.55
CA ARG A 256 -26.57 -8.02 -9.44
C ARG A 256 -25.08 -8.32 -9.43
N LYS A 257 -24.50 -8.76 -10.55
CA LYS A 257 -23.06 -9.08 -10.64
C LYS A 257 -22.16 -7.88 -10.33
N SER A 258 -22.54 -6.68 -10.79
CA SER A 258 -21.83 -5.45 -10.46
C SER A 258 -21.84 -5.19 -8.96
N LEU A 259 -23.01 -5.28 -8.33
CA LEU A 259 -23.15 -5.04 -6.90
C LEU A 259 -22.47 -6.12 -6.05
N ASP A 260 -22.55 -7.38 -6.45
CA ASP A 260 -21.82 -8.49 -5.79
C ASP A 260 -20.31 -8.26 -5.84
N ALA A 261 -19.78 -7.72 -6.94
CA ALA A 261 -18.36 -7.38 -7.05
C ALA A 261 -17.97 -6.18 -6.17
N GLU A 262 -18.83 -5.16 -6.07
CA GLU A 262 -18.63 -4.03 -5.15
C GLU A 262 -18.61 -4.50 -3.68
N ILE A 263 -19.57 -5.36 -3.28
CA ILE A 263 -19.62 -5.96 -1.93
C ILE A 263 -18.35 -6.77 -1.66
N ALA A 264 -17.92 -7.60 -2.61
CA ALA A 264 -16.71 -8.41 -2.44
C ALA A 264 -15.45 -7.55 -2.25
N ALA A 265 -15.33 -6.44 -3.00
CA ALA A 265 -14.22 -5.50 -2.87
C ALA A 265 -14.25 -4.74 -1.53
N ASP A 266 -15.44 -4.42 -1.01
CA ASP A 266 -15.61 -3.82 0.32
C ASP A 266 -15.27 -4.83 1.43
N ASP A 267 -15.74 -6.08 1.33
CA ASP A 267 -15.43 -7.16 2.28
C ASP A 267 -13.91 -7.46 2.31
N GLU A 268 -13.24 -7.45 1.16
CA GLU A 268 -11.78 -7.60 1.07
C GLU A 268 -11.05 -6.43 1.74
N ARG A 269 -11.44 -5.17 1.45
CA ARG A 269 -10.88 -3.99 2.10
C ARG A 269 -11.10 -4.01 3.62
N ALA A 270 -12.28 -4.43 4.07
CA ALA A 270 -12.58 -4.61 5.48
C ALA A 270 -11.72 -5.69 6.13
N GLY A 271 -11.52 -6.83 5.46
CA GLY A 271 -10.65 -7.91 5.91
C GLY A 271 -9.18 -7.49 6.06
N ILE A 272 -8.65 -6.71 5.10
CA ILE A 272 -7.30 -6.15 5.18
C ILE A 272 -7.17 -5.18 6.36
N ALA A 273 -8.15 -4.29 6.53
CA ALA A 273 -8.16 -3.33 7.64
C ALA A 273 -8.24 -4.03 9.00
N ASP A 274 -9.05 -5.08 9.12
CA ASP A 274 -9.20 -5.86 10.36
C ASP A 274 -7.95 -6.68 10.68
N ALA A 275 -7.34 -7.31 9.68
CA ALA A 275 -6.05 -8.00 9.82
C ALA A 275 -4.94 -7.03 10.27
N SER A 276 -4.90 -5.82 9.68
CA SER A 276 -3.97 -4.77 10.07
C SER A 276 -4.20 -4.33 11.52
N ARG A 277 -5.45 -4.07 11.94
CA ARG A 277 -5.75 -3.71 13.34
C ARG A 277 -5.37 -4.82 14.31
N THR A 278 -5.66 -6.08 13.97
CA THR A 278 -5.30 -7.23 14.79
C THR A 278 -3.78 -7.35 14.96
N SER A 279 -3.03 -7.14 13.88
CA SER A 279 -1.56 -7.12 13.90
C SER A 279 -1.02 -5.97 14.76
N HIS A 280 -1.52 -4.74 14.59
CA HIS A 280 -1.11 -3.60 15.42
C HIS A 280 -1.44 -3.81 16.90
N ARG A 281 -2.59 -4.41 17.22
CA ARG A 281 -2.98 -4.73 18.60
C ARG A 281 -2.06 -5.79 19.21
N ALA A 282 -1.71 -6.84 18.46
CA ALA A 282 -0.76 -7.85 18.91
C ALA A 282 0.64 -7.25 19.17
N ALA A 283 1.11 -6.36 18.29
CA ALA A 283 2.38 -5.66 18.47
C ALA A 283 2.35 -4.71 19.69
N ALA A 284 1.26 -3.98 19.89
CA ALA A 284 1.08 -3.13 21.07
C ALA A 284 1.04 -3.93 22.37
N GLN A 285 0.36 -5.10 22.38
CA GLN A 285 0.35 -6.01 23.52
C GLN A 285 1.76 -6.54 23.83
N ALA A 286 2.50 -6.99 22.81
CA ALA A 286 3.87 -7.45 23.00
C ALA A 286 4.79 -6.34 23.55
N SER A 287 4.60 -5.09 23.12
CA SER A 287 5.32 -3.94 23.65
C SER A 287 4.99 -3.67 25.11
N LEU A 288 3.73 -3.84 25.51
CA LEU A 288 3.31 -3.70 26.92
C LEU A 288 3.92 -4.80 27.78
N ASP A 289 3.87 -6.05 27.33
CA ASP A 289 4.45 -7.20 28.03
C ASP A 289 5.96 -7.02 28.23
N ALA A 290 6.67 -6.53 27.21
CA ALA A 290 8.10 -6.22 27.30
C ALA A 290 8.40 -5.08 28.29
N ALA A 291 7.59 -4.01 28.29
CA ALA A 291 7.74 -2.90 29.22
C ALA A 291 7.48 -3.33 30.68
N LEU A 292 6.45 -4.17 30.90
CA LEU A 292 6.16 -4.75 32.21
C LEU A 292 7.30 -5.65 32.71
N ALA A 293 7.88 -6.48 31.83
CA ALA A 293 9.03 -7.30 32.16
C ALA A 293 10.26 -6.47 32.56
N ALA A 294 10.54 -5.37 31.83
CA ALA A 294 11.62 -4.45 32.15
C ALA A 294 11.41 -3.75 33.50
N LEU A 295 10.18 -3.33 33.80
CA LEU A 295 9.83 -2.75 35.10
C LEU A 295 9.96 -3.77 36.25
N ALA A 296 9.56 -5.01 36.03
CA ALA A 296 9.69 -6.09 37.01
C ALA A 296 11.16 -6.46 37.29
N ALA A 297 12.03 -6.34 36.28
CA ALA A 297 13.48 -6.54 36.44
C ALA A 297 14.20 -5.36 37.10
N SER A 298 13.53 -4.20 37.26
CA SER A 298 14.12 -3.01 37.87
C SER A 298 14.14 -3.13 39.40
N PRO A 299 15.24 -2.74 40.08
CA PRO A 299 15.36 -2.78 41.54
C PRO A 299 14.25 -2.02 42.29
N ASP A 300 14.02 -2.37 43.56
CA ASP A 300 13.01 -1.76 44.43
C ASP A 300 13.43 -0.33 44.86
N PRO A 301 12.64 0.71 44.54
CA PRO A 301 13.00 2.10 44.80
C PRO A 301 13.04 2.47 46.29
N LEU A 302 12.31 1.76 47.17
CA LEU A 302 12.25 2.13 48.59
C LEU A 302 13.53 1.77 49.35
N ALA A 303 14.20 0.69 48.95
CA ALA A 303 15.45 0.26 49.57
C ALA A 303 16.63 1.18 49.18
N ASP A 304 16.69 1.61 47.92
CA ASP A 304 17.79 2.44 47.40
C ASP A 304 17.64 3.93 47.75
N LEU A 305 16.41 4.46 47.87
CA LEU A 305 16.20 5.89 48.15
C LEU A 305 16.62 6.27 49.58
N ALA A 306 16.22 5.48 50.58
CA ALA A 306 16.61 5.73 51.97
C ALA A 306 18.14 5.62 52.17
N ALA A 307 18.78 4.67 51.48
CA ALA A 307 20.23 4.51 51.47
C ALA A 307 20.93 5.68 50.77
N ALA A 308 20.39 6.17 49.64
CA ALA A 308 20.91 7.33 48.92
C ALA A 308 20.77 8.63 49.73
N GLU A 309 19.62 8.87 50.36
CA GLU A 309 19.38 10.03 51.21
C GLU A 309 20.34 10.04 52.41
N ALA A 310 20.52 8.89 53.07
CA ALA A 310 21.48 8.73 54.16
C ALA A 310 22.93 8.97 53.69
N ALA A 311 23.31 8.46 52.52
CA ALA A 311 24.63 8.66 51.94
C ALA A 311 24.89 10.13 51.58
N VAL A 312 23.93 10.82 50.96
CA VAL A 312 24.01 12.25 50.64
C VAL A 312 24.11 13.11 51.90
N ALA A 313 23.28 12.83 52.91
CA ALA A 313 23.35 13.51 54.19
C ALA A 313 24.71 13.31 54.88
N ASN A 314 25.27 12.10 54.78
CA ASN A 314 26.58 11.79 55.33
C ASN A 314 27.73 12.50 54.57
N VAL A 315 27.67 12.58 53.24
CA VAL A 315 28.63 13.34 52.42
C VAL A 315 28.62 14.82 52.81
N GLN A 316 27.44 15.41 52.99
CA GLN A 316 27.32 16.81 53.41
C GLN A 316 27.90 17.03 54.81
N ARG A 317 27.57 16.16 55.76
CA ARG A 317 28.09 16.19 57.13
C ARG A 317 29.63 16.11 57.16
N LEU A 318 30.21 15.14 56.43
CA LEU A 318 31.65 14.93 56.37
C LEU A 318 32.37 16.10 55.67
N SER A 319 31.77 16.68 54.63
CA SER A 319 32.33 17.86 53.94
C SER A 319 32.46 19.05 54.90
N ASN A 320 31.47 19.29 55.75
CA ASN A 320 31.50 20.34 56.76
C ASN A 320 32.59 20.08 57.83
N LEU A 321 32.71 18.84 58.31
CA LEU A 321 33.76 18.45 59.28
C LEU A 321 35.17 18.62 58.70
N ILE A 322 35.38 18.20 57.45
CA ILE A 322 36.66 18.37 56.75
C ILE A 322 36.99 19.85 56.62
N ALA A 323 36.05 20.70 56.19
CA ALA A 323 36.27 22.13 56.05
C ALA A 323 36.67 22.80 57.37
N ALA A 324 35.95 22.51 58.46
CA ALA A 324 36.26 23.05 59.78
C ALA A 324 37.65 22.63 60.28
N ALA A 325 38.02 21.35 60.11
CA ALA A 325 39.31 20.84 60.54
C ALA A 325 40.49 21.35 59.70
N VAL A 326 40.30 21.61 58.40
CA VAL A 326 41.32 22.25 57.55
C VAL A 326 41.62 23.67 58.06
N ILE A 327 40.59 24.44 58.42
CA ILE A 327 40.77 25.79 58.99
C ILE A 327 41.52 25.72 60.31
N GLN A 328 41.11 24.81 61.21
CA GLN A 328 41.76 24.64 62.51
C GLN A 328 43.22 24.19 62.39
N HIS A 329 43.52 23.28 61.44
CA HIS A 329 44.88 22.82 61.15
C HIS A 329 45.76 23.98 60.68
N ALA A 330 45.27 24.82 59.77
CA ALA A 330 46.00 25.98 59.26
C ALA A 330 46.29 27.03 60.35
N ASP A 331 45.33 27.31 61.22
CA ASP A 331 45.50 28.24 62.36
C ASP A 331 46.54 27.72 63.37
N LEU A 332 46.42 26.45 63.79
CA LEU A 332 47.37 25.83 64.71
C LEU A 332 48.79 25.78 64.14
N ARG A 333 48.93 25.49 62.84
CA ARG A 333 50.24 25.48 62.18
C ARG A 333 50.88 26.86 62.19
N THR A 334 50.13 27.90 61.86
CA THR A 334 50.60 29.30 61.89
C THR A 334 51.08 29.70 63.29
N ARG A 335 50.30 29.37 64.33
CA ARG A 335 50.68 29.64 65.74
C ARG A 335 51.94 28.86 66.15
N THR A 336 52.08 27.61 65.71
CA THR A 336 53.25 26.78 66.01
C THR A 336 54.52 27.39 65.42
N VAL A 337 54.47 27.86 64.17
CA VAL A 337 55.59 28.55 63.53
C VAL A 337 55.97 29.84 64.28
N ALA A 338 54.99 30.61 64.75
CA ALA A 338 55.24 31.81 65.55
C ALA A 338 55.93 31.47 66.90
N MET A 339 55.45 30.45 67.61
CA MET A 339 56.08 29.99 68.86
C MET A 339 57.50 29.46 68.65
N GLU A 340 57.78 28.79 67.52
CA GLU A 340 59.12 28.33 67.16
C GLU A 340 60.09 29.50 66.89
N ALA A 341 59.60 30.56 66.25
CA ALA A 341 60.37 31.79 66.04
C ALA A 341 60.69 32.48 67.37
N GLU A 342 59.71 32.60 68.27
CA GLU A 342 59.87 33.17 69.61
C GLU A 342 60.88 32.38 70.45
N LYS A 343 60.78 31.04 70.43
CA LYS A 343 61.76 30.16 71.08
C LYS A 343 63.18 30.44 70.59
N THR A 344 63.35 30.57 69.26
CA THR A 344 64.67 30.80 68.65
C THR A 344 65.24 32.16 69.05
N GLU A 345 64.40 33.18 69.19
CA GLU A 345 64.81 34.51 69.65
C GLU A 345 65.26 34.49 71.12
N GLU A 346 64.47 33.85 71.99
CA GLU A 346 64.80 33.75 73.41
C GLU A 346 66.09 32.92 73.64
N GLN A 347 66.32 31.88 72.84
CA GLN A 347 67.59 31.14 72.84
C GLN A 347 68.78 32.02 72.48
N ARG A 348 68.64 32.89 71.46
CA ARG A 348 69.69 33.85 71.08
C ARG A 348 69.96 34.85 72.20
N ARG A 349 68.91 35.37 72.84
CA ARG A 349 69.03 36.30 73.97
C ARG A 349 69.79 35.68 75.15
N GLN A 350 69.45 34.45 75.54
CA GLN A 350 70.18 33.74 76.61
C GLN A 350 71.65 33.51 76.26
N HIS A 351 71.94 33.13 75.02
CA HIS A 351 73.31 32.91 74.57
C HIS A 351 74.14 34.19 74.67
N GLN A 352 73.58 35.32 74.23
CA GLN A 352 74.24 36.62 74.30
C GLN A 352 74.52 37.05 75.75
N LEU A 353 73.55 36.87 76.66
CA LEU A 353 73.73 37.16 78.08
C LEU A 353 74.86 36.31 78.69
N LEU A 354 74.97 35.05 78.31
CA LEU A 354 76.04 34.16 78.76
C LEU A 354 77.41 34.59 78.20
N GLU A 355 77.50 34.95 76.92
CA GLU A 355 78.73 35.47 76.31
C GLU A 355 79.22 36.73 77.01
N ASP A 356 78.33 37.70 77.24
CA ASP A 356 78.63 38.96 77.93
C ASP A 356 79.14 38.69 79.35
N ALA A 357 78.48 37.78 80.08
CA ALA A 357 78.87 37.38 81.42
C ALA A 357 80.27 36.74 81.48
N LEU A 358 80.57 35.83 80.54
CA LEU A 358 81.88 35.17 80.43
C LEU A 358 82.99 36.18 80.12
N ALA A 359 82.72 37.15 79.24
CA ALA A 359 83.65 38.21 78.91
C ALA A 359 83.98 39.07 80.14
N VAL A 360 82.96 39.51 80.90
CA VAL A 360 83.15 40.28 82.14
C VAL A 360 84.03 39.50 83.13
N LYS A 361 83.75 38.22 83.38
CA LYS A 361 84.56 37.39 84.30
C LYS A 361 86.01 37.25 83.84
N PHE A 362 86.24 37.07 82.54
CA PHE A 362 87.59 36.90 81.98
C PHE A 362 88.44 38.15 82.21
N PHE A 363 87.91 39.34 81.91
CA PHE A 363 88.66 40.59 82.08
C PHE A 363 88.89 40.96 83.54
N ASN A 364 87.91 40.70 84.41
CA ASN A 364 88.01 40.99 85.84
C ASN A 364 89.11 40.21 86.57
N ARG A 365 89.48 39.01 86.08
CA ARG A 365 90.53 38.19 86.70
C ARG A 365 91.93 38.47 86.16
N HIS A 366 92.06 39.32 85.16
CA HIS A 366 93.35 39.58 84.56
C HIS A 366 94.05 40.75 85.27
N GLN A 367 95.33 40.57 85.62
CA GLN A 367 96.17 41.65 86.15
C GLN A 367 97.12 42.14 85.05
N PRO A 368 96.68 43.08 84.20
CA PRO A 368 97.49 43.55 83.09
C PRO A 368 98.77 44.23 83.59
N THR A 369 99.91 43.85 83.01
CA THR A 369 101.18 44.57 83.25
C THR A 369 101.27 45.89 82.47
N MET A 370 100.41 46.04 81.47
CA MET A 370 100.24 47.21 80.62
C MET A 370 98.78 47.34 80.20
N CYS A 371 98.27 48.56 80.01
CA CYS A 371 96.90 48.80 79.56
C CYS A 371 96.63 48.06 78.23
N PRO A 372 95.60 47.19 78.13
CA PRO A 372 95.34 46.39 76.93
C PRO A 372 94.90 47.22 75.71
N ARG A 373 94.57 48.51 75.90
CA ARG A 373 94.13 49.40 74.82
C ARG A 373 95.22 50.31 74.28
N CYS A 374 96.02 50.94 75.14
CA CYS A 374 97.07 51.89 74.72
C CYS A 374 98.49 51.46 75.11
N THR A 375 98.64 50.31 75.76
CA THR A 375 99.92 49.66 76.03
C THR A 375 100.81 50.39 77.06
N SER A 376 100.30 51.45 77.69
CA SER A 376 100.99 52.13 78.80
C SER A 376 101.24 51.18 79.97
N PRO A 377 102.44 51.17 80.58
CA PRO A 377 102.76 50.27 81.68
C PRO A 377 101.92 50.56 82.92
N VAL A 378 101.36 49.52 83.54
CA VAL A 378 100.62 49.61 84.80
C VAL A 378 101.60 49.37 85.96
N THR A 379 101.88 50.44 86.69
CA THR A 379 102.81 50.50 87.81
C THR A 379 102.33 49.66 89.00
N ASN A 380 103.26 49.27 89.87
CA ASN A 380 102.94 48.47 91.04
C ASN A 380 102.07 49.22 92.06
N ASP A 381 102.16 50.55 92.11
CA ASP A 381 101.35 51.35 93.03
C ASP A 381 99.89 51.44 92.55
N GLN A 382 99.67 51.59 91.23
CA GLN A 382 98.34 51.48 90.61
C GLN A 382 97.64 50.13 90.91
N ARG A 383 98.37 49.01 90.94
CA ARG A 383 97.78 47.70 91.26
C ARG A 383 97.46 47.54 92.74
N LYS A 384 98.27 48.14 93.62
CA LYS A 384 97.96 48.13 95.06
C LYS A 384 96.70 48.95 95.33
N GLU A 385 96.50 50.05 94.62
CA GLU A 385 95.28 50.87 94.70
C GLU A 385 94.04 50.10 94.21
N GLU A 386 94.15 49.33 93.12
CA GLU A 386 93.06 48.45 92.66
C GLU A 386 92.79 47.30 93.62
N ALA A 387 93.82 46.66 94.17
CA ALA A 387 93.69 45.58 95.14
C ALA A 387 93.10 46.06 96.49
N ALA A 388 93.29 47.34 96.83
CA ALA A 388 92.63 47.99 97.96
C ALA A 388 91.24 48.53 97.60
N GLY A 389 90.81 48.35 96.35
CA GLY A 389 89.49 48.72 95.83
C GLY A 389 89.29 50.22 95.56
N HIS A 390 90.31 51.05 95.69
CA HIS A 390 90.14 52.51 95.64
C HIS A 390 90.09 53.08 94.22
N ALA A 391 90.76 52.48 93.24
CA ALA A 391 90.72 52.90 91.84
C ALA A 391 91.23 51.81 90.88
N CYS A 392 90.72 51.75 89.66
CA CYS A 392 91.17 50.78 88.65
C CYS A 392 92.64 51.03 88.27
N SER A 393 93.43 49.96 88.23
CA SER A 393 94.86 49.99 87.91
C SER A 393 95.14 50.42 86.47
N VAL A 394 94.16 50.32 85.56
CA VAL A 394 94.31 50.65 84.15
C VAL A 394 93.84 52.07 83.82
N CYS A 395 92.63 52.44 84.23
CA CYS A 395 92.02 53.72 83.85
C CYS A 395 91.90 54.72 85.00
N HIS A 396 92.27 54.35 86.22
CA HIS A 396 92.13 55.15 87.44
C HIS A 396 90.70 55.52 87.82
N GLU A 397 89.70 54.96 87.16
CA GLU A 397 88.30 55.17 87.52
C GLU A 397 88.03 54.58 88.91
N GLU A 398 87.28 55.30 89.74
CA GLU A 398 86.90 54.81 91.07
C GLU A 398 86.06 53.54 90.94
N LEU A 399 86.46 52.50 91.67
CA LEU A 399 85.77 51.21 91.65
C LEU A 399 84.67 51.18 92.71
N ASP A 400 83.57 50.53 92.33
CA ASP A 400 82.46 50.25 93.22
C ASP A 400 82.89 49.18 94.23
N LEU A 401 83.26 49.64 95.44
CA LEU A 401 83.76 48.79 96.52
C LEU A 401 82.76 47.73 96.97
N ASP A 402 81.45 48.02 96.88
CA ASP A 402 80.41 47.06 97.27
C ASP A 402 80.28 45.92 96.24
N ALA A 403 80.69 46.13 94.99
CA ALA A 403 80.76 45.08 93.98
C ALA A 403 82.00 44.17 94.15
N PHE A 404 83.04 44.65 94.84
CA PHE A 404 84.29 43.93 95.10
C PHE A 404 84.07 42.68 95.98
N ASP A 405 83.07 42.70 96.87
CA ASP A 405 82.67 41.56 97.71
C ASP A 405 82.20 40.33 96.90
N ALA A 406 81.83 40.52 95.63
CA ALA A 406 81.48 39.44 94.72
C ALA A 406 82.63 39.02 93.77
N ASP A 407 83.88 39.43 94.05
CA ASP A 407 85.05 39.28 93.16
C ASP A 407 84.86 39.93 91.77
N LEU A 408 84.12 41.06 91.70
CA LEU A 408 84.00 41.88 90.48
C LEU A 408 84.53 43.31 90.67
N LEU A 409 85.28 43.76 89.68
CA LEU A 409 85.67 45.15 89.48
C LEU A 409 84.65 45.82 88.57
N ILE A 410 83.84 46.72 89.13
CA ILE A 410 82.88 47.54 88.39
C ILE A 410 83.23 49.00 88.65
N ALA A 411 83.24 49.83 87.61
CA ALA A 411 83.41 51.27 87.78
C ALA A 411 82.20 51.86 88.51
N SER A 412 82.43 52.72 89.49
CA SER A 412 81.37 53.44 90.23
C SER A 412 80.46 54.26 89.30
N THR A 413 80.99 54.75 88.19
CA THR A 413 80.26 55.49 87.14
C THR A 413 79.41 54.61 86.22
N ALA A 414 79.49 53.28 86.34
CA ALA A 414 78.61 52.37 85.60
C ALA A 414 77.15 52.62 86.00
N ASP A 415 76.25 52.65 85.01
CA ASP A 415 74.83 52.78 85.28
C ASP A 415 74.28 51.53 85.98
N GLU A 416 73.15 51.71 86.65
CA GLU A 416 72.53 50.66 87.47
C GLU A 416 72.13 49.42 86.67
N THR A 417 71.91 49.54 85.37
CA THR A 417 71.57 48.42 84.49
C THR A 417 72.81 47.59 84.16
N THR A 418 73.92 48.25 83.84
CA THR A 418 75.23 47.63 83.58
C THR A 418 75.77 46.97 84.85
N ARG A 419 75.61 47.63 86.00
CA ARG A 419 75.95 47.08 87.31
C ARG A 419 75.16 45.79 87.59
N ARG A 420 73.83 45.82 87.45
CA ARG A 420 73.00 44.61 87.63
C ARG A 420 73.31 43.51 86.62
N SER A 421 73.57 43.84 85.36
CA SER A 421 73.90 42.85 84.32
C SER A 421 75.26 42.18 84.57
N ALA A 422 76.27 42.94 85.00
CA ALA A 422 77.59 42.39 85.34
C ALA A 422 77.51 41.48 86.58
N ILE A 423 76.76 41.88 87.61
CA ILE A 423 76.54 41.06 88.82
C ILE A 423 75.70 39.81 88.52
N ALA A 424 74.64 39.93 87.71
CA ALA A 424 73.82 38.79 87.29
C ALA A 424 74.60 37.81 86.39
N GLY A 425 75.41 38.34 85.47
CA GLY A 425 76.31 37.54 84.63
C GLY A 425 77.34 36.77 85.46
N ALA A 426 77.93 37.39 86.47
CA ALA A 426 78.84 36.72 87.38
C ALA A 426 78.20 35.53 88.11
N LYS A 427 76.92 35.65 88.51
CA LYS A 427 76.15 34.54 89.10
C LYS A 427 75.90 33.41 88.09
N LEU A 428 75.51 33.74 86.86
CA LEU A 428 75.35 32.77 85.75
C LEU A 428 76.63 31.96 85.46
N VAL A 429 77.82 32.59 85.55
CA VAL A 429 79.11 31.91 85.32
C VAL A 429 79.65 31.22 86.59
N ALA A 430 79.17 31.58 87.78
CA ALA A 430 79.43 30.81 89.00
C ALA A 430 78.66 29.47 88.99
N ASP A 431 77.43 29.48 88.49
CA ASP A 431 76.56 28.29 88.38
C ASP A 431 76.98 27.28 87.30
N THR A 432 77.90 27.65 86.39
CA THR A 432 78.45 26.73 85.37
C THR A 432 79.73 26.00 85.82
N SER A 433 80.23 26.27 87.04
CA SER A 433 81.32 25.53 87.65
C SER A 433 80.78 24.28 88.37
N PRO A 434 81.19 23.04 88.02
CA PRO A 434 80.57 21.84 88.56
C PRO A 434 81.03 21.60 90.01
N GLY A 435 80.31 22.14 90.99
CA GLY A 435 80.53 21.77 92.38
C GLY A 435 80.11 22.79 93.45
N SER A 436 78.83 23.19 93.51
CA SER A 436 78.13 23.48 94.78
C SER A 436 76.66 23.75 94.49
N GLY A 437 75.79 22.80 94.84
CA GLY A 437 74.36 23.10 94.96
C GLY A 437 74.07 23.64 96.35
N THR A 438 73.30 24.72 96.43
CA THR A 438 72.05 24.87 97.20
C THR A 438 71.60 26.34 97.18
N ASP A 439 70.28 26.52 97.23
CA ASP A 439 69.52 27.77 97.43
C ASP A 439 69.18 28.61 96.18
N ARG A 440 68.15 28.13 95.46
CA ARG A 440 67.39 28.87 94.45
C ARG A 440 66.19 29.56 95.10
N ASP A 441 66.39 30.79 95.57
CA ASP A 441 65.31 31.73 95.86
C ASP A 441 65.72 33.14 95.39
N ALA A 442 65.57 33.37 94.08
CA ALA A 442 65.46 34.71 93.49
C ALA A 442 64.59 34.65 92.22
N PRO A 443 63.69 35.63 91.96
CA PRO A 443 62.75 35.59 90.84
C PRO A 443 63.36 36.12 89.54
N ASP A 444 62.88 35.58 88.41
CA ASP A 444 63.23 35.84 87.00
C ASP A 444 64.55 35.20 86.48
N ASP A 445 64.47 33.90 86.19
CA ASP A 445 65.51 33.10 85.51
C ASP A 445 65.02 32.74 84.08
N PRO A 446 65.73 33.10 82.99
CA PRO A 446 65.25 32.92 81.61
C PRO A 446 65.04 31.44 81.18
N VAL A 447 65.51 30.45 81.96
CA VAL A 447 65.36 29.01 81.68
C VAL A 447 63.89 28.52 81.74
N ASP A 448 63.01 29.19 82.47
CA ASP A 448 61.59 28.81 82.63
C ASP A 448 60.75 29.09 81.36
N THR A 449 61.03 30.19 80.65
CA THR A 449 60.29 30.60 79.45
C THR A 449 60.53 29.67 78.25
N LEU A 450 61.77 29.21 78.05
CA LEU A 450 62.11 28.24 77.00
C LEU A 450 61.42 26.88 77.20
N THR A 451 61.38 26.39 78.44
CA THR A 451 60.74 25.12 78.79
C THR A 451 59.22 25.18 78.56
N ALA A 452 58.60 26.33 78.86
CA ALA A 452 57.19 26.58 78.59
C ALA A 452 56.88 26.61 77.07
N LEU A 453 57.71 27.28 76.26
CA LEU A 453 57.59 27.33 74.79
C LEU A 453 57.76 25.94 74.16
N GLU A 454 58.75 25.15 74.60
CA GLU A 454 58.96 23.78 74.11
C GLU A 454 57.76 22.87 74.38
N THR A 455 57.19 22.96 75.58
CA THR A 455 56.00 22.20 75.97
C THR A 455 54.78 22.62 75.14
N ALA A 456 54.60 23.92 74.89
CA ALA A 456 53.51 24.44 74.08
C ALA A 456 53.62 23.99 72.61
N ILE A 457 54.82 24.04 72.02
CA ILE A 457 55.10 23.55 70.66
C ILE A 457 54.84 22.04 70.58
N GLY A 458 55.28 21.26 71.58
CA GLY A 458 55.02 19.82 71.65
C GLY A 458 53.53 19.48 71.67
N LYS A 459 52.74 20.20 72.47
CA LYS A 459 51.27 20.06 72.51
C LYS A 459 50.62 20.44 71.19
N ALA A 460 51.04 21.55 70.57
CA ALA A 460 50.49 22.00 69.29
C ALA A 460 50.78 21.01 68.16
N ARG A 461 51.99 20.44 68.09
CA ARG A 461 52.35 19.39 67.13
C ARG A 461 51.52 18.11 67.32
N ALA A 462 51.28 17.69 68.56
CA ALA A 462 50.40 16.55 68.83
C ALA A 462 48.95 16.80 68.38
N GLN A 463 48.43 18.03 68.57
CA GLN A 463 47.10 18.41 68.08
C GLN A 463 47.03 18.43 66.56
N ILE A 464 48.06 18.95 65.88
CA ILE A 464 48.16 18.95 64.41
C ILE A 464 48.09 17.51 63.87
N ALA A 465 48.88 16.60 64.43
CA ALA A 465 48.90 15.18 64.02
C ALA A 465 47.53 14.48 64.23
N ALA A 466 46.83 14.81 65.33
CA ALA A 466 45.49 14.30 65.58
C ALA A 466 44.46 14.81 64.56
N ILE A 467 44.55 16.08 64.15
CA ILE A 467 43.66 16.66 63.13
C ILE A 467 43.94 16.04 61.75
N GLU A 468 45.21 15.84 61.37
CA GLU A 468 45.58 15.20 60.10
C GLU A 468 45.05 13.76 60.01
N THR A 469 45.14 13.00 61.10
CA THR A 469 44.58 11.64 61.17
C THR A 469 43.06 11.64 60.94
N ASN A 470 42.34 12.57 61.59
CA ASN A 470 40.90 12.71 61.41
C ASN A 470 40.52 13.13 59.99
N LEU A 471 41.27 14.06 59.38
CA LEU A 471 41.07 14.49 57.99
C LEU A 471 41.21 13.34 57.00
N GLY A 472 42.20 12.46 57.19
CA GLY A 472 42.37 11.25 56.36
C GLY A 472 41.14 10.36 56.44
N ARG A 473 40.73 9.97 57.65
CA ARG A 473 39.54 9.14 57.88
C ARG A 473 38.27 9.74 57.27
N TRP A 474 38.00 11.02 57.52
CA TRP A 474 36.77 11.65 57.01
C TRP A 474 36.76 11.77 55.48
N ARG A 475 37.92 11.93 54.83
CA ARG A 475 38.00 11.93 53.36
C ARG A 475 37.68 10.56 52.78
N ASP A 476 38.20 9.49 53.37
CA ASP A 476 37.93 8.12 52.93
C ASP A 476 36.46 7.73 53.14
N GLU A 477 35.89 8.06 54.30
CA GLU A 477 34.46 7.85 54.59
C GLU A 477 33.54 8.63 53.63
N ARG A 478 33.95 9.84 53.23
CA ARG A 478 33.19 10.67 52.29
C ARG A 478 33.19 10.04 50.90
N GLU A 479 34.34 9.53 50.44
CA GLU A 479 34.46 8.86 49.15
C GLU A 479 33.62 7.58 49.08
N GLN A 480 33.66 6.76 50.14
CA GLN A 480 32.81 5.57 50.26
C GLN A 480 31.31 5.93 50.23
N SER A 481 30.92 7.00 50.93
CA SER A 481 29.53 7.47 50.93
C SER A 481 29.10 7.99 49.55
N LEU A 482 29.99 8.64 48.81
CA LEU A 482 29.73 9.10 47.44
C LEU A 482 29.56 7.93 46.45
N ALA A 483 30.39 6.88 46.60
CA ALA A 483 30.30 5.66 45.80
C ALA A 483 28.97 4.91 46.00
N LEU A 484 28.36 5.00 47.18
CA LEU A 484 27.04 4.42 47.48
C LEU A 484 25.87 5.25 46.91
N ALA A 485 26.01 6.57 46.84
CA ALA A 485 24.94 7.46 46.36
C ALA A 485 24.74 7.43 44.83
N THR A 486 25.79 7.11 44.06
CA THR A 486 25.77 7.19 42.60
C THR A 486 24.93 6.06 41.93
N PRO A 487 25.09 4.77 42.29
CA PRO A 487 24.33 3.67 41.71
C PRO A 487 22.83 3.74 42.04
N ALA A 488 22.47 4.14 43.26
CA ALA A 488 21.08 4.26 43.69
C ALA A 488 20.30 5.28 42.85
N ASN A 489 20.94 6.39 42.46
CA ASN A 489 20.31 7.42 41.61
C ASN A 489 20.09 6.91 40.17
N LEU A 490 21.04 6.14 39.63
CA LEU A 490 20.92 5.52 38.31
C LEU A 490 19.80 4.46 38.27
N ASN A 491 19.65 3.66 39.35
CA ASN A 491 18.59 2.68 39.49
C ASN A 491 17.20 3.35 39.54
N ALA A 492 17.07 4.43 40.32
CA ALA A 492 15.83 5.20 40.42
C ALA A 492 15.41 5.82 39.08
N SER A 493 16.37 6.38 38.32
CA SER A 493 16.11 6.90 36.97
C SER A 493 15.66 5.79 36.00
N SER A 494 16.38 4.67 35.99
CA SER A 494 16.10 3.54 35.08
C SER A 494 14.70 2.96 35.33
N ARG A 495 14.28 2.87 36.60
CA ARG A 495 12.94 2.43 36.95
C ARG A 495 11.87 3.41 36.47
N ARG A 496 12.08 4.71 36.66
CA ARG A 496 11.14 5.75 36.21
C ARG A 496 10.94 5.73 34.69
N ASP A 497 12.02 5.47 33.95
CA ASP A 497 11.95 5.30 32.49
C ASP A 497 11.13 4.06 32.09
N ALA A 498 11.28 2.95 32.82
CA ALA A 498 10.47 1.76 32.62
C ALA A 498 8.97 2.00 32.94
N GLU A 499 8.65 2.73 34.01
CA GLU A 499 7.26 3.12 34.33
C GLU A 499 6.63 3.99 33.23
N LEU A 500 7.38 4.96 32.70
CA LEU A 500 6.94 5.77 31.56
C LEU A 500 6.75 4.93 30.30
N ALA A 501 7.60 3.93 30.06
CA ALA A 501 7.45 3.02 28.93
C ALA A 501 6.17 2.18 29.03
N VAL A 502 5.84 1.67 30.23
CA VAL A 502 4.58 0.96 30.50
C VAL A 502 3.38 1.88 30.20
N ALA A 503 3.38 3.11 30.74
CA ALA A 503 2.29 4.05 30.52
C ALA A 503 2.08 4.38 29.02
N ARG A 504 3.16 4.54 28.25
CA ARG A 504 3.10 4.77 26.80
C ARG A 504 2.55 3.55 26.06
N ALA A 505 3.05 2.36 26.36
CA ALA A 505 2.61 1.12 25.71
C ALA A 505 1.13 0.81 26.01
N GLN A 506 0.71 1.03 27.25
CA GLN A 506 -0.69 0.88 27.67
C GLN A 506 -1.60 1.88 26.93
N GLY A 507 -1.22 3.16 26.86
CA GLY A 507 -1.98 4.17 26.12
C GLY A 507 -2.12 3.85 24.63
N ALA A 508 -1.06 3.31 24.01
CA ALA A 508 -1.10 2.85 22.62
C ALA A 508 -2.07 1.68 22.40
N LEU A 509 -2.09 0.72 23.33
CA LEU A 509 -3.02 -0.41 23.28
C LEU A 509 -4.48 0.04 23.48
N GLU A 510 -4.74 0.92 24.45
CA GLU A 510 -6.07 1.47 24.71
C GLU A 510 -6.62 2.23 23.50
N ALA A 511 -5.79 3.05 22.83
CA ALA A 511 -6.17 3.78 21.62
C ALA A 511 -6.60 2.84 20.47
N LEU A 512 -5.99 1.65 20.37
CA LEU A 512 -6.34 0.64 19.37
C LEU A 512 -7.57 -0.21 19.74
N THR A 513 -8.05 -0.10 20.99
CA THR A 513 -9.16 -0.90 21.51
C THR A 513 -10.51 -0.19 21.37
N VAL A 514 -10.51 1.14 21.27
CA VAL A 514 -11.73 1.94 21.09
C VAL A 514 -12.25 1.77 19.65
N PRO A 515 -13.49 1.31 19.44
CA PRO A 515 -14.08 1.22 18.10
C PRO A 515 -14.17 2.59 17.43
N SER A 516 -13.65 2.71 16.20
CA SER A 516 -13.75 3.97 15.44
C SER A 516 -15.17 4.17 14.90
N PRO A 517 -15.77 5.36 15.02
CA PRO A 517 -17.11 5.66 14.47
C PRO A 517 -17.20 5.46 12.95
N ALA A 518 -16.09 5.55 12.21
CA ALA A 518 -16.06 5.26 10.76
C ALA A 518 -16.39 3.79 10.42
N VAL A 519 -16.19 2.86 11.37
CA VAL A 519 -16.52 1.44 11.19
C VAL A 519 -18.04 1.22 11.25
N ALA A 520 -18.75 1.97 12.09
CA ALA A 520 -20.20 1.88 12.23
C ALA A 520 -20.91 2.32 10.94
N THR A 521 -20.51 3.47 10.37
CA THR A 521 -21.06 4.00 9.12
C THR A 521 -20.74 3.10 7.92
N GLY A 522 -19.55 2.49 7.89
CA GLY A 522 -19.20 1.50 6.86
C GLY A 522 -20.10 0.25 6.93
N SER A 523 -20.48 -0.19 8.13
CA SER A 523 -21.34 -1.37 8.29
C SER A 523 -22.77 -1.16 7.79
N GLU A 524 -23.32 0.05 7.95
CA GLU A 524 -24.68 0.39 7.49
C GLU A 524 -24.75 0.48 5.96
N HIS A 525 -23.73 1.07 5.33
CA HIS A 525 -23.62 1.13 3.87
C HIS A 525 -23.55 -0.27 3.24
N VAL A 526 -22.67 -1.14 3.79
CA VAL A 526 -22.51 -2.52 3.30
C VAL A 526 -23.80 -3.33 3.50
N GLU A 527 -24.52 -3.17 4.62
CA GLU A 527 -25.80 -3.86 4.81
C GLU A 527 -26.86 -3.36 3.82
N THR A 528 -26.88 -2.07 3.50
CA THR A 528 -27.74 -1.50 2.45
C THR A 528 -27.42 -2.11 1.07
N MET A 529 -26.14 -2.21 0.72
CA MET A 529 -25.70 -2.89 -0.52
C MET A 529 -26.12 -4.35 -0.54
N ARG A 530 -25.94 -5.09 0.56
CA ARG A 530 -26.38 -6.49 0.68
C ARG A 530 -27.89 -6.61 0.55
N ARG A 531 -28.66 -5.66 1.08
CA ARG A 531 -30.12 -5.60 0.90
C ARG A 531 -30.49 -5.39 -0.56
N HIS A 532 -29.86 -4.43 -1.26
CA HIS A 532 -30.04 -4.23 -2.70
C HIS A 532 -29.67 -5.48 -3.52
N ALA A 533 -28.60 -6.19 -3.16
CA ALA A 533 -28.17 -7.41 -3.84
C ALA A 533 -29.23 -8.52 -3.73
N ARG A 534 -29.89 -8.64 -2.58
CA ARG A 534 -31.01 -9.59 -2.40
C ARG A 534 -32.21 -9.23 -3.26
N ILE A 535 -32.55 -7.94 -3.39
CA ILE A 535 -33.63 -7.48 -4.28
C ILE A 535 -33.30 -7.80 -5.74
N LEU A 536 -32.08 -7.48 -6.19
CA LEU A 536 -31.64 -7.77 -7.56
C LEU A 536 -31.58 -9.28 -7.85
N THR A 537 -31.25 -10.10 -6.85
CA THR A 537 -31.32 -11.57 -6.95
C THR A 537 -32.75 -12.05 -7.18
N ALA A 538 -33.70 -11.56 -6.38
CA ALA A 538 -35.11 -11.92 -6.57
C ALA A 538 -35.65 -11.46 -7.94
N ALA A 539 -35.22 -10.29 -8.43
CA ALA A 539 -35.57 -9.80 -9.76
C ALA A 539 -34.97 -10.65 -10.89
N ASP A 540 -33.68 -11.04 -10.80
CA ASP A 540 -33.01 -11.94 -11.75
C ASP A 540 -33.72 -13.30 -11.80
N ASP A 541 -34.01 -13.88 -10.64
CA ASP A 541 -34.70 -15.18 -10.54
C ASP A 541 -36.12 -15.13 -11.09
N LEU A 542 -36.90 -14.11 -10.73
CA LEU A 542 -38.28 -13.94 -11.23
C LEU A 542 -38.31 -13.73 -12.75
N ALA A 543 -37.43 -12.88 -13.28
CA ALA A 543 -37.30 -12.69 -14.71
C ALA A 543 -36.84 -13.98 -15.40
N GLY A 544 -35.94 -14.74 -14.77
CA GLY A 544 -35.49 -16.06 -15.22
C GLY A 544 -36.60 -17.10 -15.34
N GLU A 545 -37.48 -17.17 -14.35
CA GLU A 545 -38.67 -18.03 -14.36
C GLU A 545 -39.63 -17.62 -15.49
N ARG A 546 -39.92 -16.32 -15.63
CA ARG A 546 -40.82 -15.80 -16.68
C ARG A 546 -40.28 -16.05 -18.09
N VAL A 547 -38.98 -15.87 -18.30
CA VAL A 547 -38.31 -16.19 -19.57
C VAL A 547 -38.47 -17.68 -19.87
N THR A 548 -38.23 -18.55 -18.88
CA THR A 548 -38.31 -20.01 -19.05
C THR A 548 -39.73 -20.47 -19.37
N GLU A 549 -40.71 -19.91 -18.68
CA GLU A 549 -42.13 -20.19 -18.92
C GLU A 549 -42.56 -19.68 -20.31
N GLY A 550 -42.25 -18.43 -20.63
CA GLY A 550 -42.69 -17.77 -21.87
C GLY A 550 -42.12 -18.39 -23.15
N GLN A 551 -40.94 -19.01 -23.09
CA GLN A 551 -40.32 -19.63 -24.26
C GLN A 551 -40.59 -21.13 -24.41
N ARG A 552 -41.17 -21.82 -23.41
CA ARG A 552 -41.24 -23.28 -23.38
C ARG A 552 -41.99 -23.86 -24.59
N ALA A 553 -43.15 -23.30 -24.90
CA ALA A 553 -43.97 -23.74 -26.02
C ALA A 553 -43.28 -23.48 -27.36
N ALA A 554 -42.71 -22.28 -27.55
CA ALA A 554 -42.01 -21.91 -28.76
C ALA A 554 -40.76 -22.77 -29.01
N LEU A 555 -39.93 -23.00 -27.99
CA LEU A 555 -38.75 -23.88 -28.10
C LEU A 555 -39.12 -25.33 -28.41
N THR A 556 -40.23 -25.82 -27.87
CA THR A 556 -40.72 -27.17 -28.16
C THR A 556 -41.13 -27.26 -29.64
N SER A 557 -41.92 -26.31 -30.12
CA SER A 557 -42.34 -26.22 -31.53
C SER A 557 -41.14 -26.13 -32.48
N ILE A 558 -40.16 -25.26 -32.17
CA ILE A 558 -38.92 -25.12 -32.95
C ILE A 558 -38.15 -26.45 -32.94
N ALA A 559 -37.99 -27.09 -31.79
CA ALA A 559 -37.23 -28.35 -31.68
C ALA A 559 -37.88 -29.49 -32.48
N ASP A 560 -39.21 -29.57 -32.47
CA ASP A 560 -39.97 -30.56 -33.26
C ASP A 560 -39.80 -30.28 -34.77
N ARG A 561 -39.92 -29.02 -35.19
CA ARG A 561 -39.70 -28.62 -36.59
C ARG A 561 -38.27 -28.89 -37.06
N VAL A 562 -37.26 -28.55 -36.24
CA VAL A 562 -35.85 -28.86 -36.51
C VAL A 562 -35.64 -30.36 -36.65
N THR A 563 -36.29 -31.18 -35.82
CA THR A 563 -36.18 -32.64 -35.91
C THR A 563 -36.70 -33.15 -37.25
N VAL A 564 -37.87 -32.67 -37.69
CA VAL A 564 -38.46 -33.06 -38.98
C VAL A 564 -37.56 -32.64 -40.15
N LEU A 565 -37.11 -31.38 -40.16
CA LEU A 565 -36.25 -30.83 -41.22
C LEU A 565 -34.91 -31.56 -41.28
N ALA A 566 -34.24 -31.74 -40.14
CA ALA A 566 -32.94 -32.41 -40.10
C ALA A 566 -33.00 -33.87 -40.58
N ARG A 567 -34.09 -34.59 -40.29
CA ARG A 567 -34.34 -35.93 -40.85
C ARG A 567 -34.52 -35.86 -42.37
N SER A 568 -35.28 -34.88 -42.88
CA SER A 568 -35.43 -34.68 -44.32
C SER A 568 -34.13 -34.30 -45.03
N PHE A 569 -33.14 -33.77 -44.30
CA PHE A 569 -31.78 -33.49 -44.78
C PHE A 569 -30.82 -34.69 -44.63
N GLY A 570 -31.35 -35.90 -44.41
CA GLY A 570 -30.55 -37.13 -44.35
C GLY A 570 -29.97 -37.46 -42.98
N MET A 571 -30.49 -36.89 -41.88
CA MET A 571 -30.17 -37.34 -40.52
C MET A 571 -31.12 -38.44 -40.05
N ASP A 572 -31.17 -39.58 -40.74
CA ASP A 572 -32.17 -40.63 -40.51
C ASP A 572 -32.19 -41.20 -39.09
N ALA A 573 -31.02 -41.27 -38.44
CA ALA A 573 -30.87 -41.77 -37.07
C ALA A 573 -31.32 -40.78 -35.99
N LEU A 574 -31.68 -39.54 -36.35
CA LEU A 574 -32.15 -38.52 -35.42
C LEU A 574 -33.59 -38.81 -34.99
N THR A 575 -33.79 -39.04 -33.70
CA THR A 575 -35.13 -39.29 -33.14
C THR A 575 -35.78 -38.03 -32.59
N LYS A 576 -35.00 -37.15 -31.96
CA LYS A 576 -35.47 -35.91 -31.34
C LYS A 576 -34.35 -34.89 -31.22
N VAL A 577 -34.70 -33.61 -31.33
CA VAL A 577 -33.88 -32.48 -30.90
C VAL A 577 -34.47 -31.88 -29.63
N GLU A 578 -33.61 -31.44 -28.71
CA GLU A 578 -34.00 -30.69 -27.52
C GLU A 578 -33.22 -29.38 -27.47
N ILE A 579 -33.96 -28.27 -27.30
CA ILE A 579 -33.42 -26.91 -27.23
C ILE A 579 -33.90 -26.31 -25.91
N THR A 580 -32.97 -26.08 -24.98
CA THR A 580 -33.30 -25.72 -23.59
C THR A 580 -32.98 -24.25 -23.26
N GLY A 581 -33.42 -23.27 -24.06
CA GLY A 581 -33.26 -21.83 -23.77
C GLY A 581 -31.82 -21.36 -23.48
N SER A 582 -30.86 -22.23 -23.74
CA SER A 582 -29.44 -22.19 -23.41
C SER A 582 -28.69 -22.41 -24.72
N PRO A 583 -27.38 -22.13 -24.79
CA PRO A 583 -26.64 -22.19 -26.05
C PRO A 583 -26.31 -23.65 -26.45
N SER A 584 -27.01 -24.64 -25.89
CA SER A 584 -26.79 -26.06 -26.11
C SER A 584 -28.02 -26.71 -26.72
N LEU A 585 -27.87 -27.19 -27.94
CA LEU A 585 -28.79 -28.13 -28.58
C LEU A 585 -28.32 -29.56 -28.30
N LYS A 586 -29.25 -30.42 -27.87
CA LYS A 586 -29.03 -31.86 -27.73
C LYS A 586 -29.77 -32.60 -28.83
N ALA A 587 -29.04 -33.41 -29.58
CA ALA A 587 -29.60 -34.29 -30.59
C ALA A 587 -29.65 -35.71 -30.03
N TYR A 588 -30.79 -36.39 -30.16
CA TYR A 588 -30.95 -37.79 -29.76
C TYR A 588 -30.78 -38.67 -30.99
N LYS A 589 -29.70 -39.44 -31.05
CA LYS A 589 -29.42 -40.39 -32.13
C LYS A 589 -29.66 -41.80 -31.63
N SER A 590 -30.64 -42.49 -32.21
CA SER A 590 -31.08 -43.81 -31.74
C SER A 590 -31.37 -43.85 -30.23
N GLY A 591 -31.93 -42.76 -29.68
CA GLY A 591 -32.23 -42.62 -28.24
C GLY A 591 -31.06 -42.14 -27.36
N VAL A 592 -29.84 -42.05 -27.87
CA VAL A 592 -28.66 -41.58 -27.11
C VAL A 592 -28.50 -40.06 -27.28
N PRO A 593 -28.42 -39.27 -26.20
CA PRO A 593 -28.22 -37.83 -26.29
C PRO A 593 -26.77 -37.49 -26.66
N VAL A 594 -26.60 -36.66 -27.69
CA VAL A 594 -25.32 -36.13 -28.16
C VAL A 594 -25.41 -34.61 -28.23
N ASN A 595 -24.41 -33.92 -27.69
CA ASN A 595 -24.33 -32.46 -27.77
C ASN A 595 -23.99 -32.03 -29.21
N TYR A 596 -24.51 -30.89 -29.66
CA TYR A 596 -24.23 -30.29 -30.97
C TYR A 596 -22.72 -30.21 -31.31
N SER A 597 -21.87 -29.89 -30.34
CA SER A 597 -20.41 -29.81 -30.56
C SER A 597 -19.73 -31.17 -30.82
N ARG A 598 -20.44 -32.30 -30.65
CA ARG A 598 -19.91 -33.66 -30.78
C ARG A 598 -20.45 -34.42 -32.00
N ILE A 599 -21.30 -33.80 -32.81
CA ILE A 599 -21.77 -34.39 -34.08
C ILE A 599 -20.82 -34.00 -35.23
N THR A 600 -20.96 -34.62 -36.40
CA THR A 600 -20.07 -34.32 -37.54
C THR A 600 -20.35 -32.92 -38.13
N ARG A 601 -19.39 -32.34 -38.87
CA ARG A 601 -19.59 -31.00 -39.49
C ARG A 601 -20.78 -30.96 -40.46
N GLY A 602 -21.00 -32.03 -41.24
CA GLY A 602 -22.19 -32.16 -42.09
C GLY A 602 -23.49 -32.18 -41.28
N GLU A 603 -23.53 -32.92 -40.16
CA GLU A 603 -24.70 -32.93 -39.25
C GLU A 603 -24.92 -31.56 -38.57
N GLN A 604 -23.84 -30.84 -38.23
CA GLN A 604 -23.91 -29.46 -37.73
C GLN A 604 -24.53 -28.51 -38.74
N LEU A 605 -24.08 -28.57 -40.00
CA LEU A 605 -24.63 -27.78 -41.09
C LEU A 605 -26.14 -28.04 -41.24
N ARG A 606 -26.55 -29.31 -41.34
CA ARG A 606 -27.97 -29.69 -41.48
C ARG A 606 -28.82 -29.19 -40.32
N LEU A 607 -28.37 -29.37 -39.07
CA LEU A 607 -29.10 -28.88 -37.90
C LEU A 607 -29.16 -27.34 -37.86
N LYS A 608 -28.09 -26.65 -38.28
CA LYS A 608 -28.05 -25.19 -38.30
C LYS A 608 -28.97 -24.61 -39.37
N VAL A 609 -29.00 -25.20 -40.56
CA VAL A 609 -29.97 -24.84 -41.61
C VAL A 609 -31.41 -25.14 -41.15
N ALA A 610 -31.65 -26.32 -40.56
CA ALA A 610 -32.96 -26.69 -40.03
C ALA A 610 -33.44 -25.69 -38.95
N LEU A 611 -32.53 -25.23 -38.08
CA LEU A 611 -32.84 -24.23 -37.07
C LEU A 611 -33.12 -22.86 -37.68
N ALA A 612 -32.34 -22.42 -38.67
CA ALA A 612 -32.59 -21.15 -39.35
C ALA A 612 -33.95 -21.14 -40.05
N VAL A 613 -34.29 -22.23 -40.77
CA VAL A 613 -35.62 -22.42 -41.37
C VAL A 613 -36.71 -22.42 -40.31
N ALA A 614 -36.53 -23.13 -39.19
CA ALA A 614 -37.51 -23.15 -38.11
C ALA A 614 -37.73 -21.77 -37.47
N LEU A 615 -36.67 -20.98 -37.30
CA LEU A 615 -36.76 -19.61 -36.76
C LEU A 615 -37.47 -18.66 -37.74
N LEU A 616 -37.26 -18.80 -39.05
CA LEU A 616 -37.99 -18.02 -40.06
C LEU A 616 -39.50 -18.26 -39.97
N HIS A 617 -39.94 -19.53 -39.86
CA HIS A 617 -41.35 -19.87 -39.71
C HIS A 617 -41.97 -19.44 -38.37
N THR A 618 -41.18 -19.40 -37.29
CA THR A 618 -41.71 -19.12 -35.94
C THR A 618 -42.31 -17.70 -35.84
N ALA A 619 -41.70 -16.74 -36.55
CA ALA A 619 -42.16 -15.36 -36.56
C ALA A 619 -43.54 -15.21 -37.22
N ASP A 620 -43.83 -16.02 -38.24
CA ASP A 620 -45.12 -16.03 -38.95
C ASP A 620 -46.20 -16.78 -38.16
N ASP A 621 -45.88 -17.98 -37.66
CA ASP A 621 -46.82 -18.85 -36.93
C ASP A 621 -47.38 -18.19 -35.65
N THR A 622 -46.60 -17.35 -34.98
CA THR A 622 -46.95 -16.78 -33.67
C THR A 622 -47.19 -15.27 -33.67
N GLY A 623 -46.80 -14.58 -34.74
CA GLY A 623 -46.72 -13.11 -34.77
C GLY A 623 -45.72 -12.51 -33.75
N ILE A 624 -44.94 -13.37 -33.08
CA ILE A 624 -44.02 -13.04 -32.01
C ILE A 624 -42.62 -13.50 -32.46
N GLY A 625 -41.68 -12.57 -32.52
CA GLY A 625 -40.32 -12.87 -32.95
C GLY A 625 -39.55 -11.63 -33.39
N ARG A 626 -38.23 -11.79 -33.55
CA ARG A 626 -37.32 -10.73 -34.02
C ARG A 626 -36.35 -11.19 -35.11
N HIS A 627 -36.55 -12.36 -35.70
CA HIS A 627 -35.70 -12.75 -36.83
C HIS A 627 -35.98 -11.80 -38.01
N PRO A 628 -34.97 -11.10 -38.55
CA PRO A 628 -35.22 -10.02 -39.49
C PRO A 628 -35.47 -10.49 -40.93
N GLY A 629 -35.81 -11.76 -41.14
CA GLY A 629 -36.07 -12.33 -42.47
C GLY A 629 -34.84 -12.51 -43.39
N LEU A 630 -33.70 -11.87 -43.12
CA LEU A 630 -32.46 -12.03 -43.90
C LEU A 630 -31.62 -13.22 -43.44
N LEU A 631 -31.18 -14.08 -44.36
CA LEU A 631 -30.23 -15.15 -44.09
C LEU A 631 -29.21 -15.31 -45.23
N LEU A 632 -27.93 -15.34 -44.90
CA LEU A 632 -26.83 -15.58 -45.84
C LEU A 632 -26.27 -16.98 -45.60
N VAL A 633 -26.20 -17.81 -46.65
CA VAL A 633 -25.70 -19.19 -46.56
C VAL A 633 -24.49 -19.35 -47.47
N ASP A 634 -23.31 -19.51 -46.88
CA ASP A 634 -22.08 -19.70 -47.65
C ASP A 634 -21.74 -21.19 -47.83
N SER A 635 -21.85 -21.65 -49.08
CA SER A 635 -21.26 -22.88 -49.59
C SER A 635 -21.65 -24.15 -48.79
N PRO A 636 -22.94 -24.51 -48.69
CA PRO A 636 -23.38 -25.71 -47.97
C PRO A 636 -22.74 -27.00 -48.54
N ALA A 637 -22.48 -27.03 -49.85
CA ALA A 637 -21.80 -28.13 -50.54
C ALA A 637 -20.30 -28.31 -50.19
N ALA A 638 -19.71 -27.41 -49.39
CA ALA A 638 -18.32 -27.56 -48.94
C ALA A 638 -18.19 -28.57 -47.79
N GLU A 639 -19.23 -28.67 -46.94
CA GLU A 639 -19.23 -29.50 -45.73
C GLU A 639 -20.18 -30.71 -45.84
N GLU A 640 -21.08 -30.69 -46.84
CA GLU A 640 -21.99 -31.79 -47.15
C GLU A 640 -21.57 -32.50 -48.44
N LEU A 641 -21.20 -33.78 -48.32
CA LEU A 641 -20.71 -34.59 -49.44
C LEU A 641 -21.85 -35.16 -50.29
N ALA A 642 -23.03 -35.38 -49.72
CA ALA A 642 -24.16 -35.94 -50.45
C ALA A 642 -24.98 -34.81 -51.09
N GLN A 643 -24.99 -34.76 -52.42
CA GLN A 643 -25.67 -33.72 -53.19
C GLN A 643 -27.18 -33.67 -52.91
N GLU A 644 -27.81 -34.83 -52.68
CA GLU A 644 -29.22 -34.94 -52.32
C GLU A 644 -29.57 -34.18 -51.03
N ASN A 645 -28.68 -34.20 -50.03
CA ASN A 645 -28.88 -33.47 -48.78
C ASN A 645 -28.73 -31.97 -48.97
N VAL A 646 -27.80 -31.53 -49.83
CA VAL A 646 -27.65 -30.11 -50.20
C VAL A 646 -28.91 -29.60 -50.90
N ASP A 647 -29.41 -30.37 -51.87
CA ASP A 647 -30.62 -30.01 -52.62
C ASP A 647 -31.84 -29.94 -51.69
N ALA A 648 -31.97 -30.87 -50.75
CA ALA A 648 -33.03 -30.86 -49.74
C ALA A 648 -32.95 -29.61 -48.84
N MET A 649 -31.76 -29.23 -48.37
CA MET A 649 -31.56 -28.01 -47.57
C MET A 649 -31.91 -26.74 -48.34
N VAL A 650 -31.50 -26.63 -49.61
CA VAL A 650 -31.77 -25.46 -50.46
C VAL A 650 -33.27 -25.35 -50.77
N ARG A 651 -33.95 -26.46 -51.06
CA ARG A 651 -35.41 -26.46 -51.28
C ARG A 651 -36.16 -26.06 -50.01
N ALA A 652 -35.77 -26.57 -48.85
CA ALA A 652 -36.40 -26.17 -47.59
C ALA A 652 -36.19 -24.68 -47.28
N LEU A 653 -35.04 -24.10 -47.67
CA LEU A 653 -34.83 -22.65 -47.60
C LEU A 653 -35.71 -21.88 -48.59
N ALA A 654 -35.90 -22.38 -49.81
CA ALA A 654 -36.82 -21.80 -50.78
C ALA A 654 -38.26 -21.78 -50.24
N ASP A 655 -38.75 -22.93 -49.78
CA ASP A 655 -40.09 -23.09 -49.20
C ASP A 655 -40.30 -22.18 -47.98
N ALA A 656 -39.26 -22.03 -47.15
CA ALA A 656 -39.32 -21.18 -45.97
C ALA A 656 -39.48 -19.69 -46.30
N VAL A 657 -38.81 -19.23 -47.35
CA VAL A 657 -38.89 -17.82 -47.78
C VAL A 657 -40.19 -17.54 -48.52
N ASP A 658 -40.69 -18.51 -49.30
CA ASP A 658 -42.00 -18.37 -49.97
C ASP A 658 -43.15 -18.31 -48.96
N ALA A 659 -43.02 -19.01 -47.82
CA ALA A 659 -44.01 -19.01 -46.76
C ALA A 659 -44.01 -17.72 -45.92
N VAL A 660 -42.86 -17.04 -45.79
CA VAL A 660 -42.70 -15.90 -44.88
C VAL A 660 -42.51 -14.62 -45.68
N ALA A 661 -43.55 -13.79 -45.69
CA ALA A 661 -43.51 -12.48 -46.33
C ALA A 661 -42.30 -11.66 -45.87
N ASP A 662 -41.74 -10.88 -46.77
CA ASP A 662 -40.59 -10.00 -46.53
C ASP A 662 -39.27 -10.71 -46.10
N SER A 663 -39.17 -12.03 -46.24
CA SER A 663 -37.92 -12.77 -46.03
C SER A 663 -37.03 -12.80 -47.27
N GLN A 664 -35.73 -12.96 -47.04
CA GLN A 664 -34.73 -13.03 -48.10
C GLN A 664 -33.61 -13.99 -47.70
N VAL A 665 -33.33 -14.98 -48.54
CA VAL A 665 -32.19 -15.89 -48.35
C VAL A 665 -31.22 -15.69 -49.52
N ILE A 666 -29.93 -15.55 -49.22
CA ILE A 666 -28.87 -15.50 -50.24
C ILE A 666 -27.96 -16.70 -50.06
N ILE A 667 -27.92 -17.58 -51.06
CA ILE A 667 -27.11 -18.80 -51.01
C ILE A 667 -25.95 -18.70 -52.00
N ALA A 668 -24.73 -18.85 -51.49
CA ALA A 668 -23.57 -19.15 -52.33
C ALA A 668 -23.43 -20.66 -52.49
N THR A 669 -23.43 -21.18 -53.72
CA THR A 669 -23.28 -22.62 -53.96
C THR A 669 -22.44 -22.91 -55.21
N ARG A 670 -21.90 -24.13 -55.26
CA ARG A 670 -21.23 -24.66 -56.46
C ARG A 670 -22.20 -25.33 -57.43
N ASN A 671 -23.36 -25.73 -56.93
CA ASN A 671 -24.36 -26.39 -57.75
C ASN A 671 -25.13 -25.33 -58.56
N VAL A 672 -24.54 -24.96 -59.71
CA VAL A 672 -25.11 -23.98 -60.63
C VAL A 672 -26.41 -24.49 -61.25
N ASP A 673 -26.50 -25.80 -61.50
CA ASP A 673 -27.71 -26.43 -62.07
C ASP A 673 -28.90 -26.28 -61.12
N LEU A 674 -28.70 -26.50 -59.82
CA LEU A 674 -29.74 -26.28 -58.81
C LEU A 674 -30.20 -24.82 -58.74
N LEU A 675 -29.29 -23.85 -58.88
CA LEU A 675 -29.67 -22.44 -58.96
C LEU A 675 -30.46 -22.16 -60.24
N ASN A 676 -30.10 -22.81 -61.35
CA ASN A 676 -30.79 -22.65 -62.61
C ASN A 676 -32.21 -23.20 -62.58
N ASP A 677 -32.42 -24.31 -61.86
CA ASP A 677 -33.70 -24.96 -61.69
C ASP A 677 -34.64 -24.20 -60.75
N LEU A 678 -34.09 -23.56 -59.71
CA LEU A 678 -34.88 -22.90 -58.67
C LEU A 678 -35.11 -21.40 -58.89
N LEU A 679 -34.20 -20.70 -59.58
CA LEU A 679 -34.17 -19.24 -59.65
C LEU A 679 -34.17 -18.72 -61.09
N ASP A 680 -34.85 -17.59 -61.31
CA ASP A 680 -34.76 -16.83 -62.55
C ASP A 680 -33.46 -16.01 -62.63
N ASP A 681 -33.18 -15.44 -63.81
CA ASP A 681 -31.96 -14.64 -64.06
C ASP A 681 -31.83 -13.41 -63.15
N ARG A 682 -32.94 -12.92 -62.58
CA ARG A 682 -32.93 -11.73 -61.72
C ARG A 682 -32.46 -12.06 -60.30
N HIS A 683 -32.79 -13.24 -59.78
CA HIS A 683 -32.40 -13.67 -58.44
C HIS A 683 -31.08 -14.45 -58.40
N ARG A 684 -30.42 -14.65 -59.54
CA ARG A 684 -29.13 -15.37 -59.59
C ARG A 684 -28.01 -14.55 -60.20
N ARG A 685 -26.80 -14.72 -59.66
CA ARG A 685 -25.55 -14.26 -60.25
C ARG A 685 -24.61 -15.44 -60.36
N ILE A 686 -24.30 -15.84 -61.60
CA ILE A 686 -23.48 -17.02 -61.89
C ILE A 686 -22.23 -16.58 -62.64
N ALA A 687 -21.07 -17.11 -62.25
CA ALA A 687 -19.84 -16.95 -63.04
C ALA A 687 -19.82 -17.95 -64.21
N ASP A 688 -19.54 -17.46 -65.42
CA ASP A 688 -19.46 -18.28 -66.62
C ASP A 688 -18.21 -19.18 -66.60
N GLY A 689 -18.41 -20.49 -66.73
CA GLY A 689 -17.34 -21.48 -66.83
C GLY A 689 -16.29 -21.39 -65.71
N ASP A 690 -15.05 -21.07 -66.08
CA ASP A 690 -13.91 -20.93 -65.15
C ASP A 690 -13.70 -19.50 -64.64
N GLY A 691 -14.61 -18.57 -64.95
CA GLY A 691 -14.55 -17.15 -64.58
C GLY A 691 -14.71 -16.86 -63.08
N TYR A 692 -14.52 -15.59 -62.73
CA TYR A 692 -14.79 -15.05 -61.40
C TYR A 692 -16.16 -14.34 -61.40
N LEU A 693 -16.81 -14.25 -60.25
CA LEU A 693 -18.06 -13.50 -60.09
C LEU A 693 -17.88 -11.97 -60.25
N TRP A 694 -16.65 -11.50 -60.02
CA TRP A 694 -16.21 -10.12 -60.07
C TRP A 694 -14.73 -10.06 -60.46
#